data_AF-A0A7W8MR85-F1
#
_entry.id   AF-A0A7W8MR85-F1
#
_cell.length_a   1.000
_cell.length_b   1.000
_cell.length_c   1.000
_cell.angle_alpha   90.00
_cell.angle_beta   90.00
_cell.angle_gamma   90.00
#
_symmetry.space_group_name_H-M   'P 1'
#
loop_
_entity.id
_entity.type
_entity.pdbx_description
1 polymer ?
#
loop_
_entity_poly.entity_id
_entity_poly.type
_entity_poly.pdbx_seq_one_letter_code
_entity_poly.pdbx_strand_id
1 'polypeptide(L)'
;MKRIVLSAFLLCSLIALMLPGAASAQSIPNWAVGVSYSVGSLVMYQGVEYKALQANVSEVGWDPIDAPALWQQVGSGSSCTTIPSTPTGLTASGTTSSGTNLSWSAVTFPTGCSVSYKVLQGATSIATPTATSDAVTGLSPSTAYSFTVEATDAAGTSAASSAVSVTTLASSGTGGTCGTAWSATAVYTSGMTASLAGENYVANYWTQNQSPATNSGGAGSGQPWTATGACSTCSTVPSVPTGLAASGTTSSSTNLSWTADTTPTGCTVSYKVLQGGSSIATPTAPSDAVSGLSPSTTYSFTVEATDAAGTSAASSALSVKTSPSSCTTKPSAPTGLTASGATSSTANLSWTAVSAPSGCTISYSISGGPSTLTSTTASDVESGLAPSTTYTFTVVATDYAGTSPGTSVNVTTTAPSTLIVGGWFEEWSIYYAGYNIANMQTNGVASKLTHLFYAFSGLTAPTSATAACVIADSYADYQKLGVPQVTGPYSGAGGVYGNFGAIQQLKAAYPNLKTIISIGGANAAAVSAFTTAASTAAGRTALASSCINIFIQGNIASGITAPGLFDGINIDWEFPTPTDTTNFTALLTEFRRQLTALTATTGKTYQLTFDAPAGPSDANNPGGFDTIDIPGTFAQSDFVTIDGYNYAGDWELATNDASPIYDDAADPLNGTGNTIDATVNYYLAKGVPAYKYTMGFPAYGAGWTGGLNNTNCGEYQNATAVSPVPNANGAGVCSTGNNQSSPAAGCDTLLTNGLATYGTIKNLLSNGYTACYDSTRIATSAFNPTTQTVFSYDDATSIAAKATYIKAHGLGGGYVWAVKDDDANGTIVKALAAGLNP
;
A
#
# COMPACT_ATOMS: atom_id res chain seq x y z
N MET A 1 -50.46 75.40 -37.08
CA MET A 1 -50.01 75.15 -38.47
C MET A 1 -48.65 75.81 -38.62
N LYS A 2 -47.55 75.21 -39.08
CA LYS A 2 -47.28 73.93 -39.76
C LYS A 2 -45.75 73.78 -39.79
N ARG A 3 -45.26 72.53 -39.88
CA ARG A 3 -43.96 72.11 -40.45
C ARG A 3 -42.73 72.06 -39.52
N ILE A 4 -42.20 70.83 -39.42
CA ILE A 4 -40.81 70.38 -39.65
C ILE A 4 -39.75 71.49 -39.60
N VAL A 5 -38.68 71.30 -38.79
CA VAL A 5 -37.25 71.55 -39.14
C VAL A 5 -36.31 71.43 -37.90
N LEU A 6 -35.26 70.61 -38.08
CA LEU A 6 -33.83 70.67 -37.67
C LEU A 6 -33.30 70.83 -36.21
N SER A 7 -32.36 69.90 -35.92
CA SER A 7 -30.91 70.07 -35.59
C SER A 7 -30.36 70.40 -34.19
N ALA A 8 -29.34 69.59 -33.83
CA ALA A 8 -27.99 69.90 -33.31
C ALA A 8 -27.59 69.47 -31.86
N PHE A 9 -26.65 68.50 -31.82
CA PHE A 9 -25.40 68.37 -31.02
C PHE A 9 -25.32 68.62 -29.48
N LEU A 10 -24.75 67.62 -28.78
CA LEU A 10 -23.48 67.62 -27.97
C LEU A 10 -23.52 67.15 -26.48
N LEU A 11 -22.69 66.12 -26.21
CA LEU A 11 -21.80 65.82 -25.07
C LEU A 11 -22.24 65.41 -23.64
N CYS A 12 -21.63 64.26 -23.24
CA CYS A 12 -20.87 63.95 -22.02
C CYS A 12 -21.50 63.28 -20.77
N SER A 13 -20.77 62.25 -20.33
CA SER A 13 -20.94 61.26 -19.26
C SER A 13 -20.93 61.79 -17.81
N LEU A 14 -21.64 61.11 -16.88
CA LEU A 14 -21.11 60.66 -15.56
C LEU A 14 -22.17 59.91 -14.69
N ILE A 15 -21.81 58.71 -14.23
CA ILE A 15 -22.01 58.10 -12.88
C ILE A 15 -23.43 57.80 -12.32
N ALA A 16 -23.69 56.48 -12.25
CA ALA A 16 -24.22 55.65 -11.14
C ALA A 16 -25.69 55.65 -10.66
N LEU A 17 -26.08 54.40 -10.30
CA LEU A 17 -27.19 53.92 -9.46
C LEU A 17 -28.54 53.61 -10.14
N MET A 18 -28.65 52.37 -10.64
CA MET A 18 -29.88 51.58 -10.59
C MET A 18 -29.63 50.28 -9.83
N LEU A 19 -30.34 50.09 -8.72
CA LEU A 19 -30.52 48.82 -8.01
C LEU A 19 -31.38 47.86 -8.86
N PRO A 20 -31.04 46.56 -8.92
CA PRO A 20 -32.02 45.49 -9.01
C PRO A 20 -32.17 44.79 -7.64
N GLY A 21 -33.41 44.45 -7.30
CA GLY A 21 -33.82 43.99 -5.97
C GLY A 21 -33.18 42.69 -5.49
N ALA A 22 -33.15 42.55 -4.17
CA ALA A 22 -32.83 41.29 -3.49
C ALA A 22 -33.86 40.22 -3.85
N ALA A 23 -33.43 39.19 -4.58
CA ALA A 23 -34.07 37.89 -4.54
C ALA A 23 -33.60 37.20 -3.24
N SER A 24 -34.55 36.88 -2.36
CA SER A 24 -34.30 36.02 -1.21
C SER A 24 -33.86 34.64 -1.68
N ALA A 25 -32.65 34.22 -1.32
CA ALA A 25 -32.17 32.86 -1.56
C ALA A 25 -33.08 31.87 -0.81
N GLN A 26 -33.81 31.03 -1.55
CA GLN A 26 -34.65 29.98 -0.98
C GLN A 26 -33.74 28.83 -0.52
N SER A 27 -33.80 28.47 0.76
CA SER A 27 -32.99 27.38 1.32
C SER A 27 -33.40 26.02 0.74
N ILE A 28 -32.43 25.24 0.27
CA ILE A 28 -32.65 23.90 -0.27
C ILE A 28 -33.08 22.96 0.90
N PRO A 29 -34.24 22.29 0.80
CA PRO A 29 -34.75 21.45 1.89
C PRO A 29 -33.97 20.12 2.01
N ASN A 30 -33.92 19.55 3.21
CA ASN A 30 -33.34 18.22 3.39
C ASN A 30 -34.22 17.13 2.74
N TRP A 31 -33.60 16.07 2.20
CA TRP A 31 -34.30 14.89 1.70
C TRP A 31 -34.99 14.15 2.85
N ALA A 32 -36.22 13.69 2.62
CA ALA A 32 -37.00 12.92 3.58
C ALA A 32 -37.87 11.87 2.86
N VAL A 33 -38.21 10.79 3.57
CA VAL A 33 -39.08 9.70 3.07
C VAL A 33 -40.54 10.16 3.04
N GLY A 34 -41.29 9.73 2.02
CA GLY A 34 -42.71 10.05 1.82
C GLY A 34 -42.97 11.41 1.17
N VAL A 35 -41.93 12.08 0.67
CA VAL A 35 -42.02 13.42 0.07
C VAL A 35 -42.00 13.29 -1.46
N SER A 36 -42.92 14.01 -2.12
CA SER A 36 -42.94 14.08 -3.59
C SER A 36 -41.92 15.09 -4.11
N TYR A 37 -41.04 14.64 -5.01
CA TYR A 37 -40.04 15.46 -5.66
C TYR A 37 -40.28 15.48 -7.17
N SER A 38 -40.28 16.67 -7.76
CA SER A 38 -40.34 16.85 -9.22
C SER A 38 -38.95 16.76 -9.84
N VAL A 39 -38.86 16.41 -11.12
CA VAL A 39 -37.59 16.45 -11.88
C VAL A 39 -36.95 17.83 -11.72
N GLY A 40 -35.69 17.85 -11.31
CA GLY A 40 -34.91 19.06 -11.09
C GLY A 40 -35.00 19.65 -9.69
N SER A 41 -35.83 19.12 -8.79
CA SER A 41 -35.86 19.53 -7.38
C SER A 41 -34.50 19.30 -6.72
N LEU A 42 -34.02 20.32 -6.00
CA LEU A 42 -32.80 20.24 -5.21
C LEU A 42 -33.14 19.84 -3.78
N VAL A 43 -32.35 18.94 -3.22
CA VAL A 43 -32.45 18.49 -1.84
C VAL A 43 -31.07 18.36 -1.21
N MET A 44 -31.00 18.55 0.10
CA MET A 44 -29.80 18.29 0.91
C MET A 44 -29.91 16.91 1.56
N TYR A 45 -28.91 16.06 1.37
CA TYR A 45 -28.82 14.77 2.08
C TYR A 45 -27.40 14.55 2.56
N GLN A 46 -27.23 14.30 3.86
CA GLN A 46 -25.91 14.14 4.49
C GLN A 46 -24.95 15.32 4.21
N GLY A 47 -25.47 16.54 4.09
CA GLY A 47 -24.67 17.75 3.81
C GLY A 47 -24.28 17.95 2.34
N VAL A 48 -24.78 17.12 1.43
CA VAL A 48 -24.51 17.19 -0.01
C VAL A 48 -25.80 17.52 -0.78
N GLU A 49 -25.67 18.34 -1.82
CA GLU A 49 -26.79 18.76 -2.67
C GLU A 49 -27.02 17.78 -3.82
N TYR A 50 -28.25 17.29 -3.92
CA TYR A 50 -28.71 16.38 -4.96
C TYR A 50 -29.89 16.96 -5.72
N LYS A 51 -29.93 16.66 -7.01
CA LYS A 51 -30.99 17.04 -7.95
C LYS A 51 -31.78 15.81 -8.35
N ALA A 52 -33.10 15.85 -8.20
CA ALA A 52 -33.97 14.79 -8.69
C ALA A 52 -33.86 14.67 -10.22
N LEU A 53 -33.52 13.47 -10.72
CA LEU A 53 -33.48 13.14 -12.14
C LEU A 53 -34.85 12.72 -12.68
N GLN A 54 -35.68 12.15 -11.81
CA GLN A 54 -37.02 11.64 -12.14
C GLN A 54 -38.01 12.09 -11.06
N ALA A 55 -39.25 12.40 -11.46
CA ALA A 55 -40.29 12.72 -10.50
C ALA A 55 -40.66 11.46 -9.72
N ASN A 56 -40.62 11.51 -8.39
CA ASN A 56 -40.89 10.36 -7.53
C ASN A 56 -41.52 10.80 -6.19
N VAL A 57 -42.12 9.85 -5.48
CA VAL A 57 -42.39 9.97 -4.04
C VAL A 57 -41.35 9.11 -3.35
N SER A 58 -40.51 9.72 -2.51
CA SER A 58 -39.39 9.01 -1.89
C SER A 58 -39.86 7.89 -0.96
N GLU A 59 -39.25 6.72 -1.07
CA GLU A 59 -39.47 5.57 -0.17
C GLU A 59 -38.19 5.23 0.60
N VAL A 60 -38.29 4.35 1.60
CA VAL A 60 -37.13 3.87 2.36
C VAL A 60 -36.19 3.11 1.41
N GLY A 61 -34.91 3.51 1.37
CA GLY A 61 -33.91 2.97 0.44
C GLY A 61 -33.84 3.68 -0.92
N TRP A 62 -34.61 4.76 -1.12
CA TRP A 62 -34.53 5.63 -2.31
C TRP A 62 -33.84 6.96 -2.02
N ASP A 63 -32.99 6.99 -1.02
CA ASP A 63 -32.24 8.20 -0.68
C ASP A 63 -31.17 8.52 -1.74
N PRO A 64 -30.70 9.78 -1.78
CA PRO A 64 -29.85 10.25 -2.87
C PRO A 64 -28.52 9.53 -3.07
N ILE A 65 -28.02 8.79 -2.06
CA ILE A 65 -26.79 8.00 -2.17
C ILE A 65 -27.09 6.62 -2.76
N ASP A 66 -28.18 5.98 -2.30
CA ASP A 66 -28.49 4.59 -2.64
C ASP A 66 -29.34 4.46 -3.93
N ALA A 67 -29.93 5.55 -4.44
CA ALA A 67 -30.75 5.56 -5.66
C ALA A 67 -30.26 6.56 -6.74
N PRO A 68 -29.08 6.34 -7.36
CA PRO A 68 -28.48 7.27 -8.34
C PRO A 68 -29.26 7.37 -9.67
N ALA A 69 -30.20 6.47 -9.93
CA ALA A 69 -31.12 6.59 -11.08
C ALA A 69 -32.21 7.66 -10.86
N LEU A 70 -32.47 8.02 -9.59
CA LEU A 70 -33.46 9.03 -9.20
C LEU A 70 -32.80 10.36 -8.82
N TRP A 71 -31.51 10.35 -8.46
CA TRP A 71 -30.80 11.50 -7.90
C TRP A 71 -29.43 11.70 -8.54
N GLN A 72 -29.13 12.94 -8.92
CA GLN A 72 -27.83 13.37 -9.40
C GLN A 72 -27.22 14.32 -8.37
N GLN A 73 -26.05 13.97 -7.85
CA GLN A 73 -25.27 14.92 -7.06
C GLN A 73 -24.90 16.12 -7.95
N VAL A 74 -25.25 17.33 -7.51
CA VAL A 74 -24.97 18.58 -8.24
C VAL A 74 -24.07 19.55 -7.46
N GLY A 75 -23.85 19.27 -6.18
CA GLY A 75 -22.82 19.94 -5.37
C GLY A 75 -21.71 18.96 -4.97
N SER A 76 -20.47 19.25 -5.38
CA SER A 76 -19.27 18.62 -4.86
C SER A 76 -18.94 19.19 -3.47
N GLY A 77 -19.09 18.40 -2.41
CA GLY A 77 -18.14 18.52 -1.30
C GLY A 77 -16.86 17.80 -1.78
N SER A 78 -15.74 18.44 -2.08
CA SER A 78 -15.16 19.70 -1.59
C SER A 78 -14.25 20.29 -2.69
N SER A 79 -14.25 21.61 -2.85
CA SER A 79 -13.44 22.34 -3.84
C SER A 79 -11.98 22.59 -3.40
N CYS A 80 -11.43 21.73 -2.54
CA CYS A 80 -10.14 21.97 -1.89
C CYS A 80 -9.05 21.16 -2.56
N THR A 81 -8.31 21.78 -3.47
CA THR A 81 -7.21 21.16 -4.21
C THR A 81 -5.84 21.63 -3.74
N THR A 82 -5.79 22.55 -2.78
CA THR A 82 -4.55 23.11 -2.22
C THR A 82 -4.54 22.90 -0.72
N ILE A 83 -3.53 22.21 -0.20
CA ILE A 83 -3.33 22.05 1.25
C ILE A 83 -3.35 23.45 1.90
N PRO A 84 -4.07 23.64 3.01
CA PRO A 84 -4.13 24.93 3.70
C PRO A 84 -2.74 25.45 4.05
N SER A 85 -2.56 26.76 4.03
CA SER A 85 -1.31 27.37 4.50
C SER A 85 -1.08 27.04 5.98
N THR A 86 0.19 26.90 6.38
CA THR A 86 0.57 26.76 7.79
C THR A 86 -0.07 27.85 8.66
N PRO A 87 -0.78 27.50 9.74
CA PRO A 87 -1.32 28.48 10.68
C PRO A 87 -0.24 29.40 11.23
N THR A 88 -0.56 30.69 11.37
CA THR A 88 0.35 31.71 11.89
C THR A 88 -0.26 32.44 13.08
N GLY A 89 0.56 33.16 13.84
CA GLY A 89 0.06 33.96 14.98
C GLY A 89 -0.43 33.13 16.16
N LEU A 90 0.03 31.88 16.30
CA LEU A 90 -0.29 31.06 17.47
C LEU A 90 0.22 31.76 18.73
N THR A 91 -0.70 32.07 19.63
CA THR A 91 -0.45 32.72 20.92
C THR A 91 -1.18 31.98 22.02
N ALA A 92 -0.64 32.07 23.22
CA ALA A 92 -1.26 31.54 24.42
C ALA A 92 -1.64 32.69 25.37
N SER A 93 -2.76 32.53 26.06
CA SER A 93 -3.30 33.49 27.03
C SER A 93 -4.05 32.78 28.14
N GLY A 94 -4.36 33.48 29.22
CA GLY A 94 -5.15 32.91 30.34
C GLY A 94 -4.55 31.65 30.97
N THR A 95 -3.21 31.48 30.90
CA THR A 95 -2.54 30.30 31.47
C THR A 95 -2.79 30.19 32.97
N THR A 96 -3.35 29.06 33.39
CA THR A 96 -3.63 28.70 34.80
C THR A 96 -2.64 27.64 35.27
N SER A 97 -2.86 27.04 36.45
CA SER A 97 -2.06 25.90 36.89
C SER A 97 -2.39 24.60 36.13
N SER A 98 -3.54 24.54 35.45
CA SER A 98 -4.06 23.33 34.82
C SER A 98 -4.50 23.49 33.37
N GLY A 99 -4.26 24.66 32.75
CA GLY A 99 -4.67 24.90 31.37
C GLY A 99 -4.13 26.19 30.78
N THR A 100 -4.40 26.39 29.49
CA THR A 100 -4.11 27.63 28.75
C THR A 100 -5.08 27.78 27.58
N ASN A 101 -5.35 29.03 27.18
CA ASN A 101 -6.15 29.32 25.98
C ASN A 101 -5.22 29.62 24.82
N LEU A 102 -5.34 28.85 23.74
CA LEU A 102 -4.63 29.03 22.49
C LEU A 102 -5.49 29.79 21.49
N SER A 103 -4.88 30.69 20.73
CA SER A 103 -5.53 31.36 19.60
C SER A 103 -4.54 31.56 18.46
N TRP A 104 -5.02 31.47 17.22
CA TRP A 104 -4.22 31.65 16.01
C TRP A 104 -5.00 32.36 14.93
N SER A 105 -4.30 32.81 13.89
CA SER A 105 -4.93 33.44 12.73
C SER A 105 -5.66 32.42 11.87
N ALA A 106 -6.86 32.76 11.39
CA ALA A 106 -7.57 31.97 10.41
C ALA A 106 -6.69 31.77 9.16
N VAL A 107 -6.71 30.56 8.60
CA VAL A 107 -6.04 30.30 7.31
C VAL A 107 -7.01 30.64 6.20
N THR A 108 -6.53 31.26 5.13
CA THR A 108 -7.36 31.56 3.96
C THR A 108 -7.50 30.32 3.11
N PHE A 109 -8.74 29.94 2.77
CA PHE A 109 -9.04 28.81 1.88
C PHE A 109 -10.08 29.22 0.81
N PRO A 110 -10.12 28.54 -0.35
CA PRO A 110 -11.08 28.84 -1.41
C PRO A 110 -12.54 28.71 -0.95
N THR A 111 -13.44 29.50 -1.56
CA THR A 111 -14.88 29.43 -1.28
C THR A 111 -15.41 28.02 -1.60
N GLY A 112 -16.04 27.36 -0.62
CA GLY A 112 -16.49 25.96 -0.73
C GLY A 112 -15.60 24.95 0.02
N CYS A 113 -14.51 25.41 0.63
CA CYS A 113 -13.68 24.62 1.54
C CYS A 113 -14.07 24.79 3.01
N SER A 114 -13.83 23.75 3.80
CA SER A 114 -13.91 23.79 5.26
C SER A 114 -12.58 23.32 5.83
N VAL A 115 -11.93 24.18 6.61
CA VAL A 115 -10.72 23.84 7.34
C VAL A 115 -11.07 23.46 8.77
N SER A 116 -10.49 22.37 9.23
CA SER A 116 -10.40 22.00 10.64
C SER A 116 -8.96 22.17 11.12
N TYR A 117 -8.77 22.38 12.41
CA TYR A 117 -7.44 22.52 12.99
C TYR A 117 -7.12 21.30 13.83
N LYS A 118 -5.83 21.07 14.02
CA LYS A 118 -5.29 20.07 14.94
C LYS A 118 -4.32 20.76 15.87
N VAL A 119 -4.61 20.72 17.17
CA VAL A 119 -3.71 21.23 18.21
C VAL A 119 -2.81 20.08 18.65
N LEU A 120 -1.50 20.28 18.57
CA LEU A 120 -0.50 19.29 18.96
C LEU A 120 0.24 19.74 20.21
N GLN A 121 0.48 18.79 21.12
CA GLN A 121 1.38 18.92 22.26
C GLN A 121 2.61 18.04 21.97
N GLY A 122 3.74 18.65 21.60
CA GLY A 122 4.84 17.91 20.99
C GLY A 122 4.42 17.30 19.64
N ALA A 123 4.52 15.97 19.48
CA ALA A 123 4.08 15.26 18.28
C ALA A 123 2.65 14.68 18.37
N THR A 124 2.00 14.80 19.54
CA THR A 124 0.72 14.15 19.81
C THR A 124 -0.44 15.12 19.59
N SER A 125 -1.47 14.68 18.86
CA SER A 125 -2.73 15.41 18.71
C SER A 125 -3.52 15.41 20.01
N ILE A 126 -3.95 16.58 20.50
CA ILE A 126 -4.74 16.68 21.73
C ILE A 126 -6.15 17.24 21.51
N ALA A 127 -6.39 17.97 20.42
CA ALA A 127 -7.71 18.48 20.05
C ALA A 127 -7.83 18.72 18.54
N THR A 128 -9.07 18.75 18.03
CA THR A 128 -9.38 19.04 16.61
C THR A 128 -10.46 20.11 16.44
N PRO A 129 -10.20 21.37 16.85
CA PRO A 129 -11.20 22.42 16.81
C PRO A 129 -11.49 22.89 15.39
N THR A 130 -12.74 23.30 15.15
CA THR A 130 -13.14 24.00 13.91
C THR A 130 -13.03 25.52 14.03
N ALA A 131 -12.85 26.03 15.25
CA ALA A 131 -12.55 27.44 15.53
C ALA A 131 -11.05 27.72 15.53
N THR A 132 -10.66 29.00 15.46
CA THR A 132 -9.26 29.45 15.51
C THR A 132 -8.74 29.66 16.93
N SER A 133 -9.30 28.92 17.88
CA SER A 133 -8.95 28.97 19.30
C SER A 133 -9.27 27.64 19.95
N ASP A 134 -8.52 27.30 20.99
CA ASP A 134 -8.76 26.11 21.80
C ASP A 134 -8.42 26.35 23.27
N ALA A 135 -9.20 25.76 24.18
CA ALA A 135 -8.96 25.85 25.62
C ALA A 135 -8.37 24.51 26.10
N VAL A 136 -7.05 24.46 26.25
CA VAL A 136 -6.37 23.25 26.69
C VAL A 136 -6.47 23.14 28.21
N THR A 137 -7.05 22.05 28.69
CA THR A 137 -7.24 21.75 30.12
C THR A 137 -6.52 20.47 30.54
N GLY A 138 -6.33 20.24 31.83
CA GLY A 138 -5.73 19.01 32.37
C GLY A 138 -4.19 18.99 32.32
N LEU A 139 -3.56 20.15 32.18
CA LEU A 139 -2.11 20.29 32.21
C LEU A 139 -1.59 20.18 33.66
N SER A 140 -0.35 19.72 33.81
CA SER A 140 0.33 19.67 35.11
C SER A 140 0.85 21.06 35.50
N PRO A 141 0.76 21.49 36.77
CA PRO A 141 1.32 22.76 37.23
C PRO A 141 2.85 22.86 37.08
N SER A 142 3.40 24.08 37.03
CA SER A 142 4.84 24.36 36.88
C SER A 142 5.53 23.62 35.72
N THR A 143 4.79 23.19 34.70
CA THR A 143 5.29 22.33 33.64
C THR A 143 5.32 23.09 32.33
N ALA A 144 6.46 23.04 31.64
CA ALA A 144 6.61 23.63 30.32
C ALA A 144 5.99 22.71 29.27
N TYR A 145 5.06 23.25 28.50
CA TYR A 145 4.42 22.62 27.36
C TYR A 145 4.75 23.42 26.09
N SER A 146 4.82 22.72 24.97
CA SER A 146 5.03 23.30 23.65
C SER A 146 3.88 22.88 22.76
N PHE A 147 3.17 23.87 22.22
CA PHE A 147 2.01 23.64 21.35
C PHE A 147 2.28 24.14 19.95
N THR A 148 1.83 23.37 18.96
CA THR A 148 1.75 23.77 17.55
C THR A 148 0.35 23.51 17.02
N VAL A 149 -0.01 24.16 15.91
CA VAL A 149 -1.29 23.96 15.25
C VAL A 149 -1.07 23.66 13.77
N GLU A 150 -1.81 22.67 13.26
CA GLU A 150 -1.90 22.32 11.84
C GLU A 150 -3.33 22.60 11.34
N ALA A 151 -3.47 22.95 10.06
CA ALA A 151 -4.75 23.10 9.39
C ALA A 151 -4.97 21.93 8.43
N THR A 152 -6.17 21.35 8.43
CA THR A 152 -6.54 20.21 7.60
C THR A 152 -7.84 20.48 6.87
N ASP A 153 -7.84 20.24 5.57
CA ASP A 153 -9.06 20.13 4.75
C ASP A 153 -8.99 18.86 3.89
N ALA A 154 -9.87 18.75 2.89
CA ALA A 154 -9.91 17.61 1.98
C ALA A 154 -8.68 17.48 1.05
N ALA A 155 -7.86 18.53 0.91
CA ALA A 155 -6.62 18.52 0.13
C ALA A 155 -5.43 17.94 0.93
N GLY A 156 -5.49 17.98 2.27
CA GLY A 156 -4.47 17.45 3.17
C GLY A 156 -4.18 18.35 4.39
N THR A 157 -3.12 18.03 5.13
CA THR A 157 -2.72 18.73 6.36
C THR A 157 -1.49 19.62 6.10
N SER A 158 -1.54 20.86 6.58
CA SER A 158 -0.44 21.82 6.50
C SER A 158 0.76 21.40 7.34
N ALA A 159 1.94 21.99 7.11
CA ALA A 159 3.01 21.95 8.11
C ALA A 159 2.57 22.66 9.41
N ALA A 160 3.09 22.20 10.55
CA ALA A 160 2.81 22.77 11.86
C ALA A 160 3.29 24.23 11.98
N SER A 161 2.54 25.05 12.73
CA SER A 161 2.93 26.42 13.08
C SER A 161 4.25 26.48 13.84
N SER A 162 4.84 27.67 13.97
CA SER A 162 5.84 27.91 15.01
C SER A 162 5.27 27.56 16.38
N ALA A 163 6.06 26.90 17.21
CA ALA A 163 5.62 26.45 18.52
C ALA A 163 5.45 27.63 19.48
N VAL A 164 4.38 27.60 20.28
CA VAL A 164 4.25 28.45 21.46
C VAL A 164 4.57 27.63 22.70
N SER A 165 5.58 28.09 23.45
CA SER A 165 5.93 27.50 24.72
C SER A 165 5.16 28.20 25.84
N VAL A 166 4.47 27.42 26.66
CA VAL A 166 3.83 27.91 27.89
C VAL A 166 4.34 27.12 29.07
N THR A 167 4.59 27.80 30.17
CA THR A 167 4.78 27.14 31.46
C THR A 167 3.52 27.39 32.27
N THR A 168 2.80 26.33 32.64
CA THR A 168 1.64 26.45 33.53
C THR A 168 2.08 27.10 34.84
N LEU A 169 1.17 27.88 35.44
CA LEU A 169 1.46 28.50 36.73
C LEU A 169 1.76 27.43 37.77
N ALA A 170 2.58 27.78 38.77
CA ALA A 170 2.78 26.89 39.89
C ALA A 170 1.44 26.62 40.57
N SER A 171 1.18 25.36 40.92
CA SER A 171 0.22 25.10 42.00
C SER A 171 0.86 25.73 43.22
N SER A 172 0.14 26.62 43.92
CA SER A 172 0.62 27.07 45.20
C SER A 172 0.83 25.82 46.07
N GLY A 173 2.09 25.46 46.34
CA GLY A 173 2.51 24.25 47.07
C GLY A 173 2.13 24.26 48.56
N THR A 174 1.15 25.10 48.89
CA THR A 174 0.37 25.19 50.11
C THR A 174 -0.95 25.77 49.62
N GLY A 175 -2.03 24.98 49.63
CA GLY A 175 -3.31 25.37 49.04
C GLY A 175 -3.69 26.80 49.40
N GLY A 176 -3.49 27.72 48.45
CA GLY A 176 -3.89 29.11 48.64
C GLY A 176 -5.39 29.13 48.86
N THR A 177 -5.83 29.73 49.97
CA THR A 177 -7.27 29.85 50.26
C THR A 177 -7.98 30.46 49.06
N CYS A 178 -9.05 29.83 48.59
CA CYS A 178 -9.86 30.44 47.55
C CYS A 178 -10.37 31.80 48.04
N GLY A 179 -10.20 32.83 47.20
CA GLY A 179 -10.90 34.10 47.38
C GLY A 179 -12.41 33.90 47.30
N THR A 180 -13.19 34.95 47.53
CA THR A 180 -14.65 34.87 47.39
C THR A 180 -15.03 34.32 46.01
N ALA A 181 -15.96 33.35 45.97
CA ALA A 181 -16.43 32.78 44.72
C ALA A 181 -16.87 33.89 43.76
N TRP A 182 -16.41 33.81 42.51
CA TRP A 182 -16.75 34.79 41.50
C TRP A 182 -18.26 34.82 41.27
N SER A 183 -18.82 36.03 41.22
CA SER A 183 -20.23 36.26 40.97
C SER A 183 -20.40 37.23 39.81
N ALA A 184 -21.27 36.87 38.87
CA ALA A 184 -21.61 37.69 37.72
C ALA A 184 -22.19 39.07 38.10
N THR A 185 -22.83 39.17 39.27
CA THR A 185 -23.45 40.42 39.74
C THR A 185 -22.52 41.29 40.60
N ALA A 186 -21.38 40.76 41.06
CA ALA A 186 -20.44 41.50 41.89
C ALA A 186 -19.56 42.44 41.04
N VAL A 187 -19.25 43.61 41.61
CA VAL A 187 -18.28 44.55 41.04
C VAL A 187 -16.90 44.26 41.63
N TYR A 188 -15.90 44.13 40.78
CA TYR A 188 -14.51 43.92 41.17
C TYR A 188 -13.65 45.10 40.69
N THR A 189 -12.84 45.68 41.57
CA THR A 189 -11.88 46.73 41.22
C THR A 189 -10.45 46.20 41.22
N SER A 190 -9.51 46.95 40.63
CA SER A 190 -8.09 46.58 40.56
C SER A 190 -7.56 46.06 41.92
N GLY A 191 -6.96 44.87 41.92
CA GLY A 191 -6.42 44.19 43.09
C GLY A 191 -7.37 43.25 43.84
N MET A 192 -8.68 43.25 43.55
CA MET A 192 -9.61 42.32 44.21
C MET A 192 -9.43 40.88 43.69
N THR A 193 -9.49 39.90 44.59
CA THR A 193 -9.39 38.47 44.24
C THR A 193 -10.78 37.81 44.22
N ALA A 194 -11.06 37.03 43.18
CA ALA A 194 -12.20 36.14 43.08
C ALA A 194 -11.74 34.71 42.73
N SER A 195 -12.46 33.70 43.19
CA SER A 195 -12.17 32.30 42.84
C SER A 195 -13.22 31.73 41.90
N LEU A 196 -12.80 30.96 40.90
CA LEU A 196 -13.71 30.23 40.00
C LEU A 196 -13.07 28.91 39.63
N ALA A 197 -13.82 27.81 39.77
CA ALA A 197 -13.38 26.46 39.39
C ALA A 197 -12.01 26.03 39.97
N GLY A 198 -11.71 26.42 41.21
CA GLY A 198 -10.45 26.05 41.88
C GLY A 198 -9.24 26.89 41.46
N GLU A 199 -9.45 28.04 40.82
CA GLU A 199 -8.41 29.01 40.46
C GLU A 199 -8.71 30.38 41.06
N ASN A 200 -7.70 31.06 41.61
CA ASN A 200 -7.81 32.43 42.07
C ASN A 200 -7.43 33.40 40.95
N TYR A 201 -8.22 34.47 40.81
CA TYR A 201 -8.02 35.53 39.83
C TYR A 201 -8.01 36.89 40.51
N VAL A 202 -7.05 37.74 40.14
CA VAL A 202 -6.99 39.13 40.59
C VAL A 202 -7.52 40.04 39.49
N ALA A 203 -8.46 40.92 39.84
CA ALA A 203 -8.98 41.91 38.91
C ALA A 203 -7.88 42.95 38.59
N ASN A 204 -7.61 43.17 37.30
CA ASN A 204 -6.62 44.13 36.84
C ASN A 204 -7.13 45.57 36.93
N TYR A 205 -8.44 45.76 36.72
CA TYR A 205 -9.16 47.03 36.78
C TYR A 205 -10.65 46.77 37.05
N TRP A 206 -11.50 47.80 36.96
CA TRP A 206 -12.94 47.66 37.20
C TRP A 206 -13.57 46.65 36.24
N THR A 207 -14.29 45.66 36.76
CA THR A 207 -15.03 44.67 35.97
C THR A 207 -16.28 44.16 36.71
N GLN A 208 -17.32 43.80 35.95
CA GLN A 208 -18.56 43.18 36.41
C GLN A 208 -19.09 42.28 35.30
N ASN A 209 -19.67 41.13 35.65
CA ASN A 209 -20.25 40.16 34.70
C ASN A 209 -19.29 39.62 33.62
N GLN A 210 -17.97 39.83 33.78
CA GLN A 210 -16.95 39.24 32.92
C GLN A 210 -16.29 38.09 33.69
N SER A 211 -16.58 36.86 33.30
CA SER A 211 -16.07 35.65 33.97
C SER A 211 -14.55 35.56 33.86
N PRO A 212 -13.81 35.32 34.96
CA PRO A 212 -12.36 35.14 34.94
C PRO A 212 -11.91 33.96 34.07
N ALA A 213 -12.75 32.92 33.91
CA ALA A 213 -12.44 31.76 33.07
C ALA A 213 -12.29 32.13 31.58
N THR A 214 -13.00 33.16 31.11
CA THR A 214 -13.01 33.56 29.68
C THR A 214 -12.43 34.95 29.44
N ASN A 215 -12.11 35.71 30.50
CA ASN A 215 -11.61 37.08 30.41
C ASN A 215 -10.34 37.27 31.26
N SER A 216 -9.39 36.33 31.17
CA SER A 216 -8.11 36.38 31.88
C SER A 216 -6.90 36.39 30.96
N GLY A 217 -5.83 37.07 31.40
CA GLY A 217 -4.56 37.14 30.68
C GLY A 217 -3.42 37.60 31.58
N GLY A 218 -2.18 37.52 31.08
CA GLY A 218 -1.01 38.01 31.83
C GLY A 218 -1.06 39.51 32.11
N ALA A 219 -0.25 39.98 33.05
CA ALA A 219 -0.16 41.42 33.36
C ALA A 219 0.15 42.24 32.10
N GLY A 220 -0.70 43.22 31.78
CA GLY A 220 -0.59 44.04 30.56
C GLY A 220 -1.35 43.51 29.32
N SER A 221 -2.06 42.39 29.42
CA SER A 221 -2.84 41.81 28.32
C SER A 221 -4.11 42.56 27.92
N GLY A 222 -4.52 43.58 28.70
CA GLY A 222 -5.79 44.27 28.50
C GLY A 222 -7.03 43.43 28.85
N GLN A 223 -6.86 42.35 29.60
CA GLN A 223 -7.94 41.55 30.17
C GLN A 223 -8.26 41.96 31.61
N PRO A 224 -9.53 41.86 32.05
CA PRO A 224 -9.96 42.30 33.39
C PRO A 224 -9.44 41.42 34.52
N TRP A 225 -8.99 40.19 34.24
CA TRP A 225 -8.49 39.25 35.25
C TRP A 225 -7.06 38.76 34.96
N THR A 226 -6.28 38.54 36.00
CA THR A 226 -5.01 37.79 35.96
C THR A 226 -5.15 36.56 36.84
N ALA A 227 -4.93 35.37 36.27
CA ALA A 227 -4.90 34.13 37.05
C ALA A 227 -3.67 34.13 37.97
N THR A 228 -3.88 33.78 39.23
CA THR A 228 -2.83 33.75 40.28
C THR A 228 -2.48 32.33 40.75
N GLY A 229 -3.10 31.32 40.15
CA GLY A 229 -2.86 29.91 40.41
C GLY A 229 -3.98 29.22 41.19
N ALA A 230 -3.89 27.89 41.26
CA ALA A 230 -4.90 27.05 41.89
C ALA A 230 -5.13 27.45 43.34
N CYS A 231 -6.40 27.38 43.72
CA CYS A 231 -6.89 27.58 45.07
C CYS A 231 -7.70 26.36 45.51
N SER A 232 -7.70 26.09 46.80
CA SER A 232 -8.48 25.01 47.38
C SER A 232 -9.13 25.48 48.68
N THR A 233 -10.30 24.95 49.00
CA THR A 233 -10.87 25.03 50.36
C THR A 233 -10.24 23.99 51.29
N CYS A 234 -9.53 23.01 50.73
CA CYS A 234 -8.72 22.04 51.48
C CYS A 234 -7.37 22.71 51.76
N SER A 235 -7.16 23.10 53.02
CA SER A 235 -5.96 23.82 53.45
C SER A 235 -4.92 22.93 54.13
N THR A 236 -5.23 21.66 54.35
CA THR A 236 -4.37 20.68 55.01
C THR A 236 -4.30 19.42 54.16
N VAL A 237 -3.09 18.96 53.85
CA VAL A 237 -2.90 17.66 53.18
C VAL A 237 -3.58 16.54 53.98
N PRO A 238 -4.06 15.47 53.32
CA PRO A 238 -4.66 14.34 54.01
C PRO A 238 -3.69 13.71 55.01
N SER A 239 -4.23 13.02 56.02
CA SER A 239 -3.41 12.19 56.89
C SER A 239 -2.70 11.09 56.09
N VAL A 240 -1.59 10.60 56.64
CA VAL A 240 -0.94 9.39 56.11
C VAL A 240 -1.93 8.23 56.25
N PRO A 241 -2.27 7.50 55.17
CA PRO A 241 -3.15 6.34 55.26
C PRO A 241 -2.64 5.33 56.29
N THR A 242 -3.56 4.84 57.14
CA THR A 242 -3.24 3.89 58.21
C THR A 242 -3.99 2.56 58.01
N GLY A 243 -3.49 1.50 58.64
CA GLY A 243 -4.14 0.19 58.58
C GLY A 243 -4.03 -0.51 57.22
N LEU A 244 -2.99 -0.20 56.42
CA LEU A 244 -2.71 -0.93 55.19
C LEU A 244 -2.49 -2.41 55.49
N ALA A 245 -3.37 -3.24 54.96
CA ALA A 245 -3.39 -4.68 55.15
C ALA A 245 -3.61 -5.39 53.81
N ALA A 246 -3.11 -6.62 53.72
CA ALA A 246 -3.31 -7.51 52.58
C ALA A 246 -4.19 -8.69 52.99
N SER A 247 -5.04 -9.14 52.07
CA SER A 247 -5.89 -10.31 52.23
C SER A 247 -6.04 -11.06 50.92
N GLY A 248 -6.50 -12.31 50.97
CA GLY A 248 -6.73 -13.11 49.75
C GLY A 248 -5.48 -13.32 48.88
N THR A 249 -4.28 -13.29 49.48
CA THR A 249 -3.02 -13.42 48.74
C THR A 249 -2.89 -14.79 48.09
N THR A 250 -2.87 -14.81 46.75
CA THR A 250 -2.66 -16.00 45.94
C THR A 250 -1.21 -16.07 45.45
N SER A 251 -0.92 -16.96 44.50
CA SER A 251 0.36 -16.99 43.80
C SER A 251 0.54 -15.83 42.82
N SER A 252 -0.54 -15.13 42.43
CA SER A 252 -0.48 -14.08 41.41
C SER A 252 -1.28 -12.82 41.71
N SER A 253 -1.84 -12.71 42.91
CA SER A 253 -2.64 -11.54 43.31
C SER A 253 -2.68 -11.35 44.83
N THR A 254 -3.09 -10.15 45.25
CA THR A 254 -3.45 -9.84 46.64
C THR A 254 -4.47 -8.69 46.66
N ASN A 255 -5.33 -8.66 47.66
CA ASN A 255 -6.24 -7.54 47.89
C ASN A 255 -5.69 -6.65 49.00
N LEU A 256 -5.50 -5.38 48.71
CA LEU A 256 -5.07 -4.35 49.63
C LEU A 256 -6.28 -3.59 50.17
N SER A 257 -6.23 -3.26 51.46
CA SER A 257 -7.24 -2.42 52.12
C SER A 257 -6.56 -1.53 53.16
N TRP A 258 -7.09 -0.32 53.37
CA TRP A 258 -6.61 0.61 54.39
C TRP A 258 -7.78 1.39 54.99
N THR A 259 -7.49 2.19 56.02
CA THR A 259 -8.49 3.04 56.67
C THR A 259 -8.72 4.29 55.82
N ALA A 260 -9.98 4.62 55.53
CA ALA A 260 -10.32 5.82 54.79
C ALA A 260 -9.98 7.09 55.59
N ASP A 261 -9.47 8.11 54.92
CA ASP A 261 -9.18 9.41 55.50
C ASP A 261 -10.47 10.19 55.73
N THR A 262 -10.57 10.86 56.88
CA THR A 262 -11.70 11.76 57.17
C THR A 262 -11.53 13.06 56.40
N THR A 263 -12.43 13.35 55.47
CA THR A 263 -12.34 14.56 54.64
C THR A 263 -13.20 15.71 55.18
N PRO A 264 -12.68 16.96 55.20
CA PRO A 264 -13.52 18.14 55.40
C PRO A 264 -14.60 18.26 54.31
N THR A 265 -15.73 18.89 54.66
CA THR A 265 -16.83 19.11 53.69
C THR A 265 -16.32 19.87 52.46
N GLY A 266 -16.48 19.28 51.27
CA GLY A 266 -15.99 19.83 50.00
C GLY A 266 -14.63 19.31 49.55
N CYS A 267 -13.95 18.48 50.35
CA CYS A 267 -12.70 17.81 49.97
C CYS A 267 -12.95 16.36 49.55
N THR A 268 -12.31 15.95 48.46
CA THR A 268 -12.31 14.55 47.99
C THR A 268 -10.89 14.00 48.09
N VAL A 269 -10.74 12.87 48.78
CA VAL A 269 -9.47 12.13 48.85
C VAL A 269 -9.48 11.00 47.84
N SER A 270 -8.37 10.88 47.13
CA SER A 270 -8.03 9.73 46.30
C SER A 270 -6.75 9.09 46.83
N TYR A 271 -6.48 7.86 46.42
CA TYR A 271 -5.32 7.11 46.88
C TYR A 271 -4.38 6.82 45.73
N LYS A 272 -3.13 6.59 46.09
CA LYS A 272 -2.11 6.07 45.18
C LYS A 272 -1.47 4.86 45.83
N VAL A 273 -1.60 3.71 45.19
CA VAL A 273 -0.97 2.46 45.60
C VAL A 273 0.39 2.38 44.93
N LEU A 274 1.44 2.23 45.72
CA LEU A 274 2.80 2.11 45.23
C LEU A 274 3.35 0.71 45.49
N GLN A 275 4.02 0.13 44.49
CA GLN A 275 4.78 -1.11 44.59
C GLN A 275 6.26 -0.81 44.40
N GLY A 276 7.09 -1.07 45.41
CA GLY A 276 8.53 -0.74 45.35
C GLY A 276 8.82 0.75 45.13
N GLY A 277 7.90 1.63 45.53
CA GLY A 277 7.99 3.08 45.35
C GLY A 277 7.43 3.61 44.02
N SER A 278 7.01 2.75 43.09
CA SER A 278 6.35 3.15 41.84
C SER A 278 4.84 3.04 41.95
N SER A 279 4.11 4.03 41.43
CA SER A 279 2.65 4.00 41.37
C SER A 279 2.15 2.87 40.48
N ILE A 280 1.25 2.01 40.98
CA ILE A 280 0.62 0.94 40.20
C ILE A 280 -0.89 1.13 40.01
N ALA A 281 -1.54 1.89 40.88
CA ALA A 281 -2.96 2.21 40.80
C ALA A 281 -3.28 3.53 41.53
N THR A 282 -4.39 4.18 41.16
CA THR A 282 -4.92 5.39 41.82
C THR A 282 -6.40 5.24 42.19
N PRO A 283 -6.75 4.36 43.13
CA PRO A 283 -8.15 4.10 43.48
C PRO A 283 -8.76 5.27 44.26
N THR A 284 -10.07 5.45 44.11
CA THR A 284 -10.86 6.38 44.95
C THR A 284 -11.45 5.71 46.18
N ALA A 285 -11.48 4.38 46.22
CA ALA A 285 -11.87 3.58 47.37
C ALA A 285 -10.65 3.26 48.25
N PRO A 286 -10.83 3.00 49.56
CA PRO A 286 -9.75 2.65 50.48
C PRO A 286 -9.29 1.18 50.34
N SER A 287 -9.24 0.68 49.10
CA SER A 287 -8.90 -0.70 48.76
C SER A 287 -8.46 -0.81 47.30
N ASP A 288 -7.64 -1.82 47.00
CA ASP A 288 -7.21 -2.15 45.65
C ASP A 288 -6.99 -3.66 45.46
N ALA A 289 -7.22 -4.17 44.24
CA ALA A 289 -6.98 -5.57 43.89
C ALA A 289 -5.78 -5.68 42.95
N VAL A 290 -4.63 -6.07 43.49
CA VAL A 290 -3.39 -6.18 42.73
C VAL A 290 -3.30 -7.57 42.11
N SER A 291 -3.13 -7.64 40.79
CA SER A 291 -2.99 -8.87 40.02
C SER A 291 -1.69 -8.88 39.20
N GLY A 292 -1.35 -9.99 38.55
CA GLY A 292 -0.13 -10.12 37.75
C GLY A 292 1.16 -10.24 38.57
N LEU A 293 1.05 -10.64 39.85
CA LEU A 293 2.20 -10.86 40.71
C LEU A 293 2.89 -12.20 40.39
N SER A 294 4.18 -12.28 40.65
CA SER A 294 4.97 -13.51 40.52
C SER A 294 4.82 -14.36 41.79
N PRO A 295 4.70 -15.70 41.68
CA PRO A 295 4.65 -16.60 42.83
C PRO A 295 5.91 -16.55 43.70
N SER A 296 5.78 -16.91 44.99
CA SER A 296 6.87 -16.93 45.98
C SER A 296 7.70 -15.63 46.07
N THR A 297 7.15 -14.51 45.60
CA THR A 297 7.86 -13.23 45.49
C THR A 297 7.34 -12.27 46.55
N THR A 298 8.26 -11.60 47.23
CA THR A 298 7.91 -10.59 48.22
C THR A 298 7.79 -9.24 47.54
N TYR A 299 6.60 -8.63 47.64
CA TYR A 299 6.29 -7.28 47.19
C TYR A 299 6.17 -6.35 48.38
N SER A 300 6.55 -5.08 48.18
CA SER A 300 6.41 -4.02 49.18
C SER A 300 5.40 -3.01 48.66
N PHE A 301 4.30 -2.82 49.40
CA PHE A 301 3.24 -1.88 49.07
C PHE A 301 3.19 -0.72 50.06
N THR A 302 3.00 0.49 49.55
CA THR A 302 2.64 1.67 50.35
C THR A 302 1.46 2.37 49.72
N VAL A 303 0.73 3.16 50.51
CA VAL A 303 -0.38 3.98 50.01
C VAL A 303 -0.18 5.43 50.42
N GLU A 304 -0.38 6.34 49.48
CA GLU A 304 -0.44 7.78 49.69
C GLU A 304 -1.90 8.24 49.52
N ALA A 305 -2.34 9.22 50.30
CA ALA A 305 -3.62 9.91 50.11
C ALA A 305 -3.37 11.27 49.46
N THR A 306 -4.21 11.63 48.49
CA THR A 306 -4.11 12.87 47.73
C THR A 306 -5.45 13.58 47.71
N ASP A 307 -5.43 14.87 48.06
CA ASP A 307 -6.52 15.81 47.81
C ASP A 307 -5.98 17.10 47.15
N ALA A 308 -6.82 18.14 47.07
CA ALA A 308 -6.44 19.42 46.49
C ALA A 308 -5.44 20.24 47.33
N ALA A 309 -5.19 19.89 48.59
CA ALA A 309 -4.15 20.49 49.43
C ALA A 309 -2.76 19.85 49.19
N GLY A 310 -2.72 18.63 48.65
CA GLY A 310 -1.51 17.91 48.27
C GLY A 310 -1.57 16.41 48.61
N THR A 311 -0.40 15.75 48.54
CA THR A 311 -0.25 14.32 48.83
C THR A 311 0.38 14.11 50.20
N SER A 312 -0.16 13.17 50.97
CA SER A 312 0.39 12.74 52.25
C SER A 312 1.77 12.09 52.08
N ALA A 313 2.51 11.89 53.18
CA ALA A 313 3.59 10.90 53.16
C ALA A 313 3.00 9.49 52.91
N ALA A 314 3.81 8.58 52.35
CA ALA A 314 3.42 7.20 52.16
C ALA A 314 3.20 6.50 53.52
N SER A 315 2.23 5.58 53.57
CA SER A 315 2.01 4.69 54.71
C SER A 315 3.29 3.90 55.04
N SER A 316 3.31 3.27 56.23
CA SER A 316 4.31 2.23 56.50
C SER A 316 4.24 1.14 55.43
N ALA A 317 5.40 0.69 54.95
CA ALA A 317 5.47 -0.35 53.92
C ALA A 317 4.90 -1.69 54.42
N LEU A 318 3.95 -2.23 53.66
CA LEU A 318 3.40 -3.56 53.85
C LEU A 318 4.15 -4.55 52.96
N SER A 319 4.83 -5.50 53.59
CA SER A 319 5.48 -6.61 52.88
C SER A 319 4.49 -7.75 52.67
N VAL A 320 4.23 -8.11 51.41
CA VAL A 320 3.31 -9.18 51.01
C VAL A 320 4.08 -10.21 50.20
N LYS A 321 4.18 -11.44 50.71
CA LYS A 321 4.76 -12.56 49.96
C LYS A 321 3.64 -13.35 49.29
N THR A 322 3.68 -13.46 47.97
CA THR A 322 2.75 -14.31 47.22
C THR A 322 2.97 -15.79 47.56
N SER A 323 1.89 -16.56 47.46
CA SER A 323 1.96 -18.01 47.65
C SER A 323 2.81 -18.67 46.56
N PRO A 324 3.39 -19.86 46.80
CA PRO A 324 4.01 -20.65 45.74
C PRO A 324 3.00 -21.02 44.65
N SER A 325 3.48 -21.19 43.41
CA SER A 325 2.64 -21.72 42.32
C SER A 325 2.27 -23.18 42.61
N SER A 326 1.02 -23.57 42.28
CA SER A 326 0.61 -24.97 42.30
C SER A 326 1.21 -25.78 41.14
N CYS A 327 1.74 -25.11 40.11
CA CYS A 327 2.36 -25.74 38.95
C CYS A 327 3.85 -25.96 39.24
N THR A 328 4.19 -27.16 39.68
CA THR A 328 5.56 -27.52 40.10
C THR A 328 6.27 -28.48 39.16
N THR A 329 5.52 -29.13 38.26
CA THR A 329 6.04 -30.07 37.27
C THR A 329 5.70 -29.58 35.88
N LYS A 330 6.68 -29.55 34.98
CA LYS A 330 6.47 -29.20 33.57
C LYS A 330 5.38 -30.09 32.95
N PRO A 331 4.62 -29.58 31.97
CA PRO A 331 3.61 -30.36 31.28
C PRO A 331 4.24 -31.55 30.54
N SER A 332 3.46 -32.62 30.34
CA SER A 332 3.84 -33.69 29.42
C SER A 332 3.85 -33.18 27.98
N ALA A 333 4.62 -33.84 27.11
CA ALA A 333 4.58 -33.54 25.68
C ALA A 333 3.14 -33.69 25.14
N PRO A 334 2.66 -32.77 24.27
CA PRO A 334 1.42 -32.96 23.53
C PRO A 334 1.44 -34.30 22.78
N THR A 335 0.30 -34.99 22.69
CA THR A 335 0.21 -36.27 21.97
C THR A 335 -0.81 -36.19 20.84
N GLY A 336 -0.76 -37.12 19.88
CA GLY A 336 -1.71 -37.16 18.78
C GLY A 336 -1.67 -35.95 17.85
N LEU A 337 -0.51 -35.30 17.71
CA LEU A 337 -0.34 -34.21 16.76
C LEU A 337 -0.55 -34.73 15.33
N THR A 338 -1.48 -34.11 14.62
CA THR A 338 -1.83 -34.43 13.23
C THR A 338 -1.95 -33.15 12.42
N ALA A 339 -1.62 -33.24 11.14
CA ALA A 339 -1.85 -32.20 10.15
C ALA A 339 -2.89 -32.69 9.14
N SER A 340 -3.80 -31.80 8.73
CA SER A 340 -4.87 -32.11 7.76
C SER A 340 -5.24 -30.86 6.96
N GLY A 341 -6.04 -31.04 5.90
CA GLY A 341 -6.54 -29.91 5.10
C GLY A 341 -5.43 -29.03 4.51
N ALA A 342 -4.27 -29.63 4.19
CA ALA A 342 -3.17 -28.90 3.58
C ALA A 342 -3.60 -28.35 2.21
N THR A 343 -3.43 -27.05 2.02
CA THR A 343 -3.57 -26.37 0.73
C THR A 343 -2.19 -25.97 0.23
N SER A 344 -2.12 -25.14 -0.82
CA SER A 344 -0.86 -24.56 -1.27
C SER A 344 -0.28 -23.54 -0.29
N SER A 345 -1.07 -23.05 0.68
CA SER A 345 -0.66 -21.98 1.58
C SER A 345 -1.09 -22.13 3.04
N THR A 346 -1.79 -23.22 3.39
CA THR A 346 -2.30 -23.44 4.76
C THR A 346 -2.23 -24.90 5.16
N ALA A 347 -2.21 -25.17 6.46
CA ALA A 347 -2.42 -26.50 7.03
C ALA A 347 -3.12 -26.41 8.38
N ASN A 348 -4.10 -27.30 8.62
CA ASN A 348 -4.76 -27.41 9.92
C ASN A 348 -3.97 -28.36 10.81
N LEU A 349 -3.64 -27.92 12.02
CA LEU A 349 -2.92 -28.67 13.03
C LEU A 349 -3.86 -28.98 14.20
N SER A 350 -3.83 -30.22 14.68
CA SER A 350 -4.60 -30.61 15.87
C SER A 350 -3.84 -31.64 16.70
N TRP A 351 -4.01 -31.58 18.02
CA TRP A 351 -3.38 -32.48 18.97
C TRP A 351 -4.31 -32.76 20.15
N THR A 352 -3.91 -33.68 21.01
CA THR A 352 -4.62 -33.97 22.26
C THR A 352 -4.25 -32.94 23.31
N ALA A 353 -5.26 -32.32 23.92
CA ALA A 353 -5.05 -31.33 24.97
C ALA A 353 -4.31 -31.95 26.17
N VAL A 354 -3.23 -31.29 26.62
CA VAL A 354 -2.50 -31.64 27.83
C VAL A 354 -3.35 -31.24 29.04
N SER A 355 -3.59 -32.19 29.95
CA SER A 355 -4.38 -31.93 31.17
C SER A 355 -3.60 -31.02 32.12
N ALA A 356 -4.18 -29.87 32.44
CA ALA A 356 -3.59 -28.93 33.40
C ALA A 356 -3.83 -29.40 34.85
N PRO A 357 -2.81 -29.35 35.74
CA PRO A 357 -3.04 -29.48 37.17
C PRO A 357 -4.01 -28.40 37.68
N SER A 358 -4.68 -28.65 38.82
CA SER A 358 -5.60 -27.67 39.40
C SER A 358 -4.91 -26.33 39.68
N GLY A 359 -5.49 -25.24 39.14
CA GLY A 359 -4.93 -23.89 39.25
C GLY A 359 -3.84 -23.56 38.21
N CYS A 360 -3.52 -24.47 37.30
CA CYS A 360 -2.59 -24.25 36.20
C CYS A 360 -3.33 -24.01 34.88
N THR A 361 -2.69 -23.26 33.99
CA THR A 361 -3.15 -23.07 32.61
C THR A 361 -2.08 -23.57 31.66
N ILE A 362 -2.51 -24.19 30.56
CA ILE A 362 -1.63 -24.68 29.51
C ILE A 362 -1.79 -23.77 28.30
N SER A 363 -0.67 -23.30 27.77
CA SER A 363 -0.58 -22.72 26.43
C SER A 363 0.28 -23.62 25.54
N TYR A 364 0.10 -23.49 24.24
CA TYR A 364 0.87 -24.21 23.24
C TYR A 364 1.66 -23.22 22.40
N SER A 365 2.86 -23.63 22.00
CA SER A 365 3.64 -22.94 20.97
C SER A 365 3.90 -23.91 19.83
N ILE A 366 3.67 -23.45 18.61
CA ILE A 366 3.81 -24.20 17.38
C ILE A 366 4.92 -23.56 16.55
N SER A 367 5.93 -24.33 16.20
CA SER A 367 7.07 -23.88 15.39
C SER A 367 7.25 -24.76 14.15
N GLY A 368 8.05 -24.29 13.20
CA GLY A 368 8.33 -25.00 11.94
C GLY A 368 7.67 -24.36 10.72
N GLY A 369 6.69 -23.46 10.92
CA GLY A 369 6.10 -22.62 9.87
C GLY A 369 6.87 -21.31 9.62
N PRO A 370 6.31 -20.42 8.78
CA PRO A 370 6.87 -19.08 8.53
C PRO A 370 6.90 -18.21 9.79
N SER A 371 6.04 -18.50 10.77
CA SER A 371 6.03 -17.84 12.08
C SER A 371 5.84 -18.86 13.21
N THR A 372 6.12 -18.44 14.45
CA THR A 372 5.78 -19.24 15.63
C THR A 372 4.39 -18.84 16.11
N LEU A 373 3.46 -19.78 16.14
CA LEU A 373 2.10 -19.55 16.64
C LEU A 373 2.00 -19.86 18.13
N THR A 374 1.02 -19.25 18.79
CA THR A 374 0.63 -19.56 20.17
C THR A 374 -0.86 -19.80 20.26
N SER A 375 -1.26 -20.91 20.89
CA SER A 375 -2.66 -21.28 21.06
C SER A 375 -2.96 -21.67 22.50
N THR A 376 -4.17 -21.39 22.99
CA THR A 376 -4.69 -21.90 24.27
C THR A 376 -5.58 -23.13 24.08
N THR A 377 -5.80 -23.54 22.84
CA THR A 377 -6.60 -24.71 22.47
C THR A 377 -5.71 -25.77 21.80
N ALA A 378 -6.21 -26.99 21.66
CA ALA A 378 -5.43 -28.10 21.12
C ALA A 378 -5.48 -28.19 19.58
N SER A 379 -5.60 -27.05 18.92
CA SER A 379 -5.64 -26.92 17.47
C SER A 379 -5.19 -25.53 17.03
N ASP A 380 -4.71 -25.44 15.79
CA ASP A 380 -4.39 -24.18 15.12
C ASP A 380 -4.45 -24.33 13.59
N VAL A 381 -4.44 -23.22 12.86
CA VAL A 381 -4.30 -23.18 11.40
C VAL A 381 -3.07 -22.37 11.04
N GLU A 382 -2.06 -23.03 10.49
CA GLU A 382 -0.90 -22.33 9.93
C GLU A 382 -1.26 -21.81 8.55
N SER A 383 -0.85 -20.57 8.26
CA SER A 383 -1.09 -19.89 6.99
C SER A 383 0.20 -19.27 6.45
N GLY A 384 0.20 -18.85 5.18
CA GLY A 384 1.40 -18.30 4.53
C GLY A 384 2.45 -19.35 4.21
N LEU A 385 2.06 -20.63 4.10
CA LEU A 385 2.96 -21.70 3.67
C LEU A 385 3.32 -21.57 2.20
N ALA A 386 4.51 -22.04 1.84
CA ALA A 386 4.93 -22.17 0.45
C ALA A 386 4.26 -23.40 -0.18
N PRO A 387 3.80 -23.34 -1.44
CA PRO A 387 3.29 -24.49 -2.18
C PRO A 387 4.32 -25.60 -2.33
N SER A 388 3.86 -26.84 -2.50
CA SER A 388 4.70 -28.04 -2.73
C SER A 388 5.88 -28.20 -1.75
N THR A 389 5.74 -27.69 -0.53
CA THR A 389 6.82 -27.61 0.46
C THR A 389 6.48 -28.48 1.65
N THR A 390 7.46 -29.28 2.10
CA THR A 390 7.30 -30.09 3.31
C THR A 390 7.74 -29.29 4.53
N TYR A 391 6.82 -29.12 5.47
CA TYR A 391 7.04 -28.48 6.77
C TYR A 391 7.04 -29.53 7.88
N THR A 392 7.92 -29.35 8.86
CA THR A 392 7.93 -30.14 10.10
C THR A 392 7.44 -29.25 11.23
N PHE A 393 6.16 -29.37 11.57
CA PHE A 393 5.59 -28.62 12.68
C PHE A 393 5.92 -29.28 14.01
N THR A 394 6.31 -28.50 15.01
CA THR A 394 6.58 -28.97 16.37
C THR A 394 5.71 -28.20 17.36
N VAL A 395 4.94 -28.93 18.18
CA VAL A 395 4.09 -28.36 19.24
C VAL A 395 4.67 -28.68 20.60
N VAL A 396 4.78 -27.66 21.45
CA VAL A 396 5.13 -27.77 22.87
C VAL A 396 4.00 -27.22 23.73
N ALA A 397 3.80 -27.79 24.92
CA ALA A 397 2.91 -27.25 25.95
C ALA A 397 3.74 -26.49 27.00
N THR A 398 3.23 -25.37 27.48
CA THR A 398 3.89 -24.54 28.49
C THR A 398 2.91 -24.20 29.61
N ASP A 399 3.39 -24.28 30.85
CA ASP A 399 2.75 -23.69 32.02
C ASP A 399 3.79 -22.89 32.82
N TYR A 400 3.47 -22.54 34.07
CA TYR A 400 4.40 -21.84 34.96
C TYR A 400 5.66 -22.65 35.32
N ALA A 401 5.59 -23.99 35.40
CA ALA A 401 6.75 -24.84 35.67
C ALA A 401 7.68 -24.93 34.45
N GLY A 402 7.18 -24.60 33.26
CA GLY A 402 7.94 -24.37 32.04
C GLY A 402 7.41 -25.17 30.85
N THR A 403 8.26 -25.32 29.83
CA THR A 403 7.88 -25.94 28.55
C THR A 403 8.18 -27.45 28.53
N SER A 404 7.24 -28.22 27.99
CA SER A 404 7.33 -29.66 27.74
C SER A 404 8.34 -30.00 26.63
N PRO A 405 8.72 -31.29 26.46
CA PRO A 405 9.26 -31.76 25.18
C PRO A 405 8.28 -31.51 24.03
N GLY A 406 8.81 -31.37 22.81
CA GLY A 406 8.01 -31.16 21.61
C GLY A 406 7.57 -32.45 20.93
N THR A 407 6.43 -32.38 20.27
CA THR A 407 5.93 -33.44 19.37
C THR A 407 5.85 -32.86 17.96
N SER A 408 6.31 -33.61 16.96
CA SER A 408 6.42 -33.13 15.58
C SER A 408 5.56 -33.91 14.59
N VAL A 409 5.11 -33.23 13.53
CA VAL A 409 4.42 -33.83 12.38
C VAL A 409 4.93 -33.21 11.09
N ASN A 410 5.07 -34.03 10.05
CA ASN A 410 5.38 -33.55 8.71
C ASN A 410 4.10 -33.33 7.93
N VAL A 411 4.03 -32.24 7.17
CA VAL A 411 2.96 -31.97 6.21
C VAL A 411 3.56 -31.37 4.95
N THR A 412 3.10 -31.84 3.80
CA THR A 412 3.47 -31.28 2.50
C THR A 412 2.28 -30.50 1.97
N THR A 413 2.47 -29.22 1.68
CA THR A 413 1.46 -28.38 1.03
C THR A 413 1.21 -28.86 -0.40
N THR A 414 0.00 -28.59 -0.92
CA THR A 414 -0.31 -28.94 -2.31
C THR A 414 0.40 -28.00 -3.29
N ALA A 415 0.46 -28.40 -4.55
CA ALA A 415 0.82 -27.48 -5.63
C ALA A 415 -0.18 -26.30 -5.69
N PRO A 416 0.20 -25.15 -6.28
CA PRO A 416 -0.73 -24.05 -6.52
C PRO A 416 -1.97 -24.54 -7.29
N SER A 417 -3.15 -24.08 -6.88
CA SER A 417 -4.41 -24.42 -7.57
C SER A 417 -4.61 -23.69 -8.89
N THR A 418 -3.84 -22.61 -9.11
CA THR A 418 -3.89 -21.75 -10.29
C THR A 418 -2.47 -21.55 -10.80
N LEU A 419 -2.25 -21.80 -12.09
CA LEU A 419 -0.98 -21.56 -12.76
C LEU A 419 -0.98 -20.17 -13.40
N ILE A 420 0.20 -19.57 -13.49
CA ILE A 420 0.37 -18.27 -14.13
C ILE A 420 0.16 -18.44 -15.64
N VAL A 421 -0.75 -17.63 -16.17
CA VAL A 421 -0.82 -17.28 -17.60
C VAL A 421 -0.62 -15.78 -17.69
N GLY A 422 0.58 -15.40 -18.16
CA GLY A 422 1.03 -14.03 -18.33
C GLY A 422 0.97 -13.56 -19.78
N GLY A 423 0.81 -12.25 -19.98
CA GLY A 423 1.01 -11.62 -21.28
C GLY A 423 1.69 -10.27 -21.11
N TRP A 424 2.72 -10.01 -21.91
CA TRP A 424 3.38 -8.71 -21.96
C TRP A 424 2.69 -7.78 -22.93
N PHE A 425 2.34 -6.60 -22.45
CA PHE A 425 1.81 -5.50 -23.24
C PHE A 425 2.87 -4.40 -23.31
N GLU A 426 3.35 -4.11 -24.52
CA GLU A 426 4.30 -3.03 -24.75
C GLU A 426 3.58 -1.68 -24.82
N GLU A 427 4.09 -0.68 -24.11
CA GLU A 427 3.61 0.69 -24.02
C GLU A 427 3.39 1.28 -25.42
N TRP A 428 4.34 1.03 -26.33
CA TRP A 428 4.33 1.54 -27.70
C TRP A 428 3.39 0.79 -28.66
N SER A 429 2.73 -0.29 -28.22
CA SER A 429 1.80 -1.09 -29.05
C SER A 429 0.71 -0.25 -29.71
N ILE A 430 0.29 0.84 -29.05
CA ILE A 430 -0.81 1.70 -29.49
C ILE A 430 -0.46 2.65 -30.64
N TYR A 431 0.79 2.65 -31.09
CA TYR A 431 1.26 3.49 -32.19
C TYR A 431 1.14 2.76 -33.53
N TYR A 432 2.27 2.41 -34.15
CA TYR A 432 2.28 1.80 -35.48
C TYR A 432 1.55 0.46 -35.51
N ALA A 433 1.73 -0.38 -34.48
CA ALA A 433 1.05 -1.66 -34.39
C ALA A 433 -0.47 -1.53 -34.22
N GLY A 434 -0.96 -0.36 -33.76
CA GLY A 434 -2.38 -0.09 -33.58
C GLY A 434 -3.08 -1.02 -32.58
N TYR A 435 -2.32 -1.68 -31.71
CA TYR A 435 -2.81 -2.67 -30.74
C TYR A 435 -2.92 -2.02 -29.36
N ASN A 436 -4.10 -2.08 -28.75
CA ASN A 436 -4.40 -1.51 -27.44
C ASN A 436 -5.06 -2.54 -26.51
N ILE A 437 -5.26 -2.16 -25.26
CA ILE A 437 -5.82 -3.06 -24.23
C ILE A 437 -7.21 -3.63 -24.59
N ALA A 438 -8.06 -2.87 -25.30
CA ALA A 438 -9.37 -3.35 -25.73
C ALA A 438 -9.29 -4.45 -26.80
N ASN A 439 -8.19 -4.56 -27.54
CA ASN A 439 -7.96 -5.68 -28.46
C ASN A 439 -7.93 -7.02 -27.69
N MET A 440 -7.32 -7.07 -26.51
CA MET A 440 -7.30 -8.27 -25.66
C MET A 440 -8.69 -8.66 -25.16
N GLN A 441 -9.57 -7.70 -24.88
CA GLN A 441 -10.97 -8.02 -24.57
C GLN A 441 -11.69 -8.56 -25.81
N THR A 442 -11.52 -7.89 -26.95
CA THR A 442 -12.23 -8.20 -28.20
C THR A 442 -11.86 -9.58 -28.74
N ASN A 443 -10.58 -9.92 -28.72
CA ASN A 443 -10.11 -11.23 -29.14
C ASN A 443 -10.27 -12.29 -28.04
N GLY A 444 -10.68 -11.93 -26.82
CA GLY A 444 -10.93 -12.85 -25.71
C GLY A 444 -9.69 -13.26 -24.90
N VAL A 445 -8.50 -12.73 -25.20
CA VAL A 445 -7.26 -12.95 -24.43
C VAL A 445 -7.38 -12.47 -22.99
N ALA A 446 -8.05 -11.35 -22.74
CA ALA A 446 -8.18 -10.76 -21.40
C ALA A 446 -8.75 -11.74 -20.37
N SER A 447 -9.72 -12.57 -20.77
CA SER A 447 -10.36 -13.59 -19.91
C SER A 447 -9.47 -14.81 -19.62
N LYS A 448 -8.30 -14.90 -20.26
CA LYS A 448 -7.35 -16.01 -20.15
C LYS A 448 -6.12 -15.66 -19.34
N LEU A 449 -5.87 -14.37 -19.11
CA LEU A 449 -4.72 -13.90 -18.37
C LEU A 449 -5.01 -13.94 -16.86
N THR A 450 -4.02 -14.44 -16.13
CA THR A 450 -3.90 -14.24 -14.67
C THR A 450 -3.08 -12.99 -14.37
N HIS A 451 -2.09 -12.70 -15.22
CA HIS A 451 -1.16 -11.58 -15.06
C HIS A 451 -1.00 -10.84 -16.40
N LEU A 452 -1.05 -9.52 -16.35
CA LEU A 452 -0.69 -8.62 -17.45
C LEU A 452 0.57 -7.86 -17.04
N PHE A 453 1.66 -8.04 -17.78
CA PHE A 453 2.90 -7.29 -17.59
C PHE A 453 2.90 -6.07 -18.50
N TYR A 454 3.22 -4.90 -17.95
CA TYR A 454 3.30 -3.66 -18.72
C TYR A 454 4.77 -3.29 -18.94
N ALA A 455 5.21 -3.39 -20.19
CA ALA A 455 6.55 -3.00 -20.66
C ALA A 455 6.49 -1.56 -21.19
N PHE A 456 7.35 -0.64 -20.79
CA PHE A 456 8.20 -0.65 -19.61
C PHE A 456 8.06 0.69 -18.92
N SER A 457 8.28 0.74 -17.62
CA SER A 457 8.62 2.02 -16.99
C SER A 457 10.01 2.48 -17.41
N GLY A 458 10.20 3.80 -17.41
CA GLY A 458 11.50 4.40 -17.65
C GLY A 458 12.35 4.45 -16.38
N LEU A 459 13.66 4.63 -16.56
CA LEU A 459 14.61 4.93 -15.51
C LEU A 459 15.30 6.27 -15.80
N THR A 460 15.53 7.08 -14.78
CA THR A 460 16.31 8.33 -14.93
C THR A 460 17.71 8.02 -15.48
N ALA A 461 18.23 8.92 -16.31
CA ALA A 461 19.53 8.74 -16.95
C ALA A 461 20.68 8.48 -15.94
N PRO A 462 21.75 7.75 -16.35
CA PRO A 462 22.83 7.30 -15.47
C PRO A 462 23.67 8.41 -14.80
N THR A 463 23.51 9.67 -15.23
CA THR A 463 24.26 10.82 -14.71
C THR A 463 23.68 11.40 -13.42
N SER A 464 22.49 10.95 -13.01
CA SER A 464 21.90 11.33 -11.72
C SER A 464 22.58 10.55 -10.59
N ALA A 465 22.87 11.20 -9.46
CA ALA A 465 23.48 10.57 -8.29
C ALA A 465 22.62 9.44 -7.68
N THR A 466 21.36 9.33 -8.08
CA THR A 466 20.42 8.27 -7.72
C THR A 466 19.52 7.96 -8.91
N ALA A 467 19.55 6.72 -9.43
CA ALA A 467 18.57 6.30 -10.42
C ALA A 467 17.18 6.11 -9.79
N ALA A 468 16.13 6.49 -10.52
CA ALA A 468 14.75 6.44 -10.07
C ALA A 468 13.82 6.02 -11.23
N CYS A 469 12.67 5.45 -10.90
CA CYS A 469 11.61 5.20 -11.86
C CYS A 469 11.00 6.51 -12.39
N VAL A 470 10.66 6.50 -13.67
CA VAL A 470 9.90 7.55 -14.34
C VAL A 470 8.88 6.93 -15.30
N ILE A 471 7.92 7.73 -15.72
CA ILE A 471 7.02 7.40 -16.83
C ILE A 471 7.84 7.42 -18.13
N ALA A 472 7.81 6.33 -18.92
CA ALA A 472 8.60 6.23 -20.14
C ALA A 472 7.97 7.07 -21.27
N ASP A 473 6.68 6.86 -21.55
CA ASP A 473 5.91 7.67 -22.49
C ASP A 473 4.61 8.17 -21.85
N SER A 474 4.66 9.40 -21.31
CA SER A 474 3.49 10.01 -20.69
C SER A 474 2.30 10.16 -21.63
N TYR A 475 2.54 10.28 -22.95
CA TYR A 475 1.46 10.38 -23.91
C TYR A 475 0.72 9.05 -24.01
N ALA A 476 1.44 7.96 -24.26
CA ALA A 476 0.85 6.62 -24.33
C ALA A 476 0.23 6.17 -22.99
N ASP A 477 0.93 6.42 -21.89
CA ASP A 477 0.58 5.91 -20.57
C ASP A 477 -0.71 6.50 -20.03
N TYR A 478 -0.84 7.83 -19.98
CA TYR A 478 -1.96 8.46 -19.27
C TYR A 478 -2.57 9.70 -19.95
N GLN A 479 -2.00 10.23 -21.04
CA GLN A 479 -2.54 11.46 -21.66
C GLN A 479 -3.36 11.20 -22.93
N LYS A 480 -3.07 10.13 -23.69
CA LYS A 480 -3.69 9.89 -25.00
C LYS A 480 -5.20 9.66 -24.86
N LEU A 481 -5.96 10.64 -25.34
CA LEU A 481 -7.41 10.56 -25.47
C LEU A 481 -7.80 9.66 -26.66
N GLY A 482 -8.97 9.03 -26.58
CA GLY A 482 -9.52 8.27 -27.70
C GLY A 482 -8.88 6.91 -27.96
N VAL A 483 -8.03 6.40 -27.05
CA VAL A 483 -7.67 4.97 -27.05
C VAL A 483 -8.97 4.16 -26.93
N PRO A 484 -9.21 3.14 -27.77
CA PRO A 484 -10.37 2.26 -27.62
C PRO A 484 -10.42 1.68 -26.20
N GLN A 485 -11.55 1.88 -25.54
CA GLN A 485 -11.74 1.52 -24.15
C GLN A 485 -12.34 0.12 -24.03
N VAL A 486 -11.98 -0.60 -22.97
CA VAL A 486 -12.58 -1.88 -22.59
C VAL A 486 -14.05 -1.62 -22.23
N THR A 487 -14.94 -2.51 -22.64
CA THR A 487 -16.36 -2.42 -22.30
C THR A 487 -16.54 -2.53 -20.78
N GLY A 488 -17.04 -1.47 -20.15
CA GLY A 488 -17.23 -1.39 -18.70
C GLY A 488 -17.31 0.06 -18.21
N PRO A 489 -17.55 0.28 -16.90
CA PRO A 489 -17.55 1.61 -16.33
C PRO A 489 -16.14 2.21 -16.40
N TYR A 490 -16.02 3.30 -17.15
CA TYR A 490 -14.84 4.15 -17.15
C TYR A 490 -15.24 5.55 -16.73
N SER A 491 -14.62 6.05 -15.67
CA SER A 491 -14.90 7.41 -15.20
C SER A 491 -13.96 8.44 -15.82
N GLY A 492 -12.78 8.05 -16.32
CA GLY A 492 -11.68 8.99 -16.64
C GLY A 492 -11.31 9.89 -15.46
N ALA A 493 -11.78 9.56 -14.25
CA ALA A 493 -11.64 10.40 -13.07
C ALA A 493 -10.17 10.45 -12.66
N GLY A 494 -9.69 11.65 -12.31
CA GLY A 494 -8.29 11.85 -11.93
C GLY A 494 -7.30 12.03 -13.08
N GLY A 495 -7.78 12.15 -14.34
CA GLY A 495 -6.92 12.50 -15.48
C GLY A 495 -6.09 11.35 -16.06
N VAL A 496 -6.49 10.10 -15.81
CA VAL A 496 -5.78 8.89 -16.25
C VAL A 496 -6.42 8.35 -17.53
N TYR A 497 -5.83 8.65 -18.68
CA TYR A 497 -6.21 8.16 -20.02
C TYR A 497 -5.21 7.13 -20.54
N GLY A 498 -5.04 7.01 -21.86
CA GLY A 498 -4.02 6.15 -22.45
C GLY A 498 -4.15 4.67 -22.07
N ASN A 499 -3.01 4.00 -21.99
CA ASN A 499 -2.90 2.61 -21.59
C ASN A 499 -3.34 2.41 -20.14
N PHE A 500 -2.97 3.30 -19.21
CA PHE A 500 -3.32 3.17 -17.79
C PHE A 500 -4.82 3.26 -17.55
N GLY A 501 -5.51 4.18 -18.23
CA GLY A 501 -6.96 4.28 -18.17
C GLY A 501 -7.65 3.02 -18.69
N ALA A 502 -7.13 2.43 -19.76
CA ALA A 502 -7.66 1.18 -20.32
C ALA A 502 -7.36 -0.02 -19.41
N ILE A 503 -6.21 -0.07 -18.73
CA ILE A 503 -5.89 -1.08 -17.72
C ILE A 503 -6.83 -0.99 -16.52
N GLN A 504 -7.16 0.22 -16.02
CA GLN A 504 -8.11 0.37 -14.92
C GLN A 504 -9.48 -0.25 -15.25
N GLN A 505 -9.98 -0.04 -16.47
CA GLN A 505 -11.22 -0.67 -16.92
C GLN A 505 -11.08 -2.18 -17.08
N LEU A 506 -9.94 -2.64 -17.60
CA LEU A 506 -9.66 -4.06 -17.73
C LEU A 506 -9.75 -4.74 -16.36
N LYS A 507 -9.14 -4.16 -15.32
CA LYS A 507 -9.24 -4.68 -13.95
C LYS A 507 -10.66 -4.63 -13.41
N ALA A 508 -11.44 -3.61 -13.73
CA ALA A 508 -12.85 -3.55 -13.35
C ALA A 508 -13.68 -4.68 -14.00
N ALA A 509 -13.38 -5.04 -15.25
CA ALA A 509 -14.03 -6.14 -15.96
C ALA A 509 -13.50 -7.52 -15.53
N TYR A 510 -12.24 -7.61 -15.10
CA TYR A 510 -11.54 -8.83 -14.71
C TYR A 510 -10.87 -8.65 -13.33
N PRO A 511 -11.65 -8.69 -12.23
CA PRO A 511 -11.17 -8.32 -10.89
C PRO A 511 -10.07 -9.24 -10.32
N ASN A 512 -9.90 -10.43 -10.90
CA ASN A 512 -8.85 -11.37 -10.52
C ASN A 512 -7.55 -11.17 -11.30
N LEU A 513 -7.56 -10.37 -12.39
CA LEU A 513 -6.38 -10.07 -13.18
C LEU A 513 -5.38 -9.25 -12.36
N LYS A 514 -4.13 -9.73 -12.30
CA LYS A 514 -3.01 -8.98 -11.74
C LYS A 514 -2.32 -8.17 -12.81
N THR A 515 -1.99 -6.93 -12.49
CA THR A 515 -1.26 -6.04 -13.40
C THR A 515 0.09 -5.72 -12.79
N ILE A 516 1.17 -6.01 -13.51
CA ILE A 516 2.54 -5.89 -13.02
C ILE A 516 3.26 -4.88 -13.91
N ILE A 517 3.80 -3.82 -13.32
CA ILE A 517 4.69 -2.91 -14.05
C ILE A 517 6.05 -3.58 -14.19
N SER A 518 6.62 -3.63 -15.38
CA SER A 518 8.02 -4.01 -15.55
C SER A 518 8.92 -2.79 -15.66
N ILE A 519 10.07 -2.87 -15.00
CA ILE A 519 11.07 -1.83 -14.93
C ILE A 519 12.29 -2.29 -15.70
N GLY A 520 12.66 -1.58 -16.77
CA GLY A 520 13.89 -1.84 -17.52
C GLY A 520 13.67 -2.38 -18.94
N GLY A 521 14.02 -3.65 -19.15
CA GLY A 521 14.13 -4.33 -20.43
C GLY A 521 15.53 -4.17 -21.07
N ALA A 522 15.77 -4.91 -22.16
CA ALA A 522 17.01 -4.96 -22.95
C ALA A 522 17.48 -3.62 -23.56
N ASN A 523 17.89 -2.66 -22.73
CA ASN A 523 18.49 -1.40 -23.17
C ASN A 523 19.63 -0.93 -22.26
N ALA A 524 20.70 -0.39 -22.87
CA ALA A 524 21.92 -0.02 -22.18
C ALA A 524 21.73 1.06 -21.09
N ALA A 525 20.74 1.95 -21.26
CA ALA A 525 20.44 2.98 -20.28
C ALA A 525 19.84 2.39 -19.00
N ALA A 526 18.91 1.44 -19.13
CA ALA A 526 18.32 0.72 -18.01
C ALA A 526 19.36 -0.11 -17.26
N VAL A 527 20.19 -0.89 -17.98
CA VAL A 527 21.28 -1.67 -17.38
C VAL A 527 22.20 -0.77 -16.55
N SER A 528 22.63 0.36 -17.12
CA SER A 528 23.49 1.31 -16.41
C SER A 528 22.81 1.93 -15.17
N ALA A 529 21.51 2.23 -15.26
CA ALA A 529 20.73 2.75 -14.14
C ALA A 529 20.61 1.71 -13.01
N PHE A 530 20.37 0.44 -13.34
CA PHE A 530 20.34 -0.64 -12.37
C PHE A 530 21.69 -0.85 -11.69
N THR A 531 22.78 -0.98 -12.45
CA THR A 531 24.14 -1.11 -11.89
C THR A 531 24.43 0.03 -10.91
N THR A 532 24.08 1.27 -11.31
CA THR A 532 24.31 2.46 -10.47
C THR A 532 23.48 2.41 -9.18
N ALA A 533 22.17 2.17 -9.27
CA ALA A 533 21.32 2.10 -8.09
C ALA A 533 21.69 0.96 -7.16
N ALA A 534 21.96 -0.23 -7.71
CA ALA A 534 22.22 -1.44 -6.94
C ALA A 534 23.53 -1.35 -6.14
N SER A 535 24.50 -0.57 -6.61
CA SER A 535 25.85 -0.44 -6.02
C SER A 535 25.89 0.10 -4.58
N THR A 536 24.85 0.81 -4.12
CA THR A 536 24.81 1.40 -2.76
C THR A 536 23.45 1.20 -2.09
N ALA A 537 23.43 1.14 -0.76
CA ALA A 537 22.16 1.02 -0.02
C ALA A 537 21.22 2.22 -0.25
N ALA A 538 21.79 3.43 -0.36
CA ALA A 538 21.02 4.64 -0.66
C ALA A 538 20.42 4.59 -2.08
N GLY A 539 21.20 4.15 -3.08
CA GLY A 539 20.72 3.97 -4.46
C GLY A 539 19.58 2.96 -4.55
N ARG A 540 19.73 1.79 -3.90
CA ARG A 540 18.67 0.77 -3.83
C ARG A 540 17.39 1.31 -3.19
N THR A 541 17.54 2.03 -2.08
CA THR A 541 16.41 2.65 -1.37
C THR A 541 15.71 3.69 -2.24
N ALA A 542 16.47 4.52 -2.96
CA ALA A 542 15.93 5.56 -3.83
C ALA A 542 15.18 4.96 -5.02
N LEU A 543 15.77 3.96 -5.69
CA LEU A 543 15.13 3.28 -6.81
C LEU A 543 13.83 2.60 -6.36
N ALA A 544 13.89 1.74 -5.34
CA ALA A 544 12.71 1.05 -4.82
C ALA A 544 11.60 2.01 -4.39
N SER A 545 11.94 3.05 -3.62
CA SER A 545 10.96 4.05 -3.15
C SER A 545 10.29 4.78 -4.31
N SER A 546 11.06 5.19 -5.33
CA SER A 546 10.52 5.92 -6.47
C SER A 546 9.56 5.08 -7.32
N CYS A 547 9.89 3.81 -7.55
CA CYS A 547 9.08 2.88 -8.32
C CYS A 547 7.78 2.53 -7.59
N ILE A 548 7.86 2.24 -6.28
CA ILE A 548 6.69 1.98 -5.44
C ILE A 548 5.79 3.20 -5.37
N ASN A 549 6.35 4.41 -5.23
CA ASN A 549 5.58 5.65 -5.18
C ASN A 549 4.77 5.87 -6.47
N ILE A 550 5.39 5.75 -7.64
CA ILE A 550 4.71 6.01 -8.92
C ILE A 550 3.71 4.89 -9.21
N PHE A 551 4.16 3.63 -9.22
CA PHE A 551 3.36 2.56 -9.82
C PHE A 551 2.50 1.78 -8.84
N ILE A 552 2.91 1.64 -7.58
CA ILE A 552 2.14 0.89 -6.58
C ILE A 552 1.20 1.80 -5.78
N GLN A 553 1.73 2.90 -5.25
CA GLN A 553 0.91 3.93 -4.59
C GLN A 553 0.10 4.75 -5.60
N GLY A 554 0.48 4.72 -6.88
CA GLY A 554 -0.26 5.32 -7.98
C GLY A 554 -0.04 6.82 -8.12
N ASN A 555 1.08 7.37 -7.65
CA ASN A 555 1.41 8.79 -7.81
C ASN A 555 2.02 9.06 -9.20
N ILE A 556 1.21 8.90 -10.25
CA ILE A 556 1.63 8.88 -11.66
C ILE A 556 2.25 10.22 -12.10
N ALA A 557 1.58 11.33 -11.83
CA ALA A 557 2.08 12.67 -12.12
C ALA A 557 1.43 13.70 -11.19
N SER A 558 1.86 14.95 -11.27
CA SER A 558 1.26 16.04 -10.48
C SER A 558 -0.24 16.13 -10.77
N GLY A 559 -1.07 15.91 -9.74
CA GLY A 559 -2.53 15.93 -9.85
C GLY A 559 -3.15 14.69 -10.52
N ILE A 560 -2.35 13.69 -10.87
CA ILE A 560 -2.80 12.47 -11.54
C ILE A 560 -2.45 11.28 -10.66
N THR A 561 -3.48 10.62 -10.14
CA THR A 561 -3.31 9.45 -9.26
C THR A 561 -4.10 8.25 -9.78
N ALA A 562 -3.50 7.06 -9.67
CA ALA A 562 -4.06 5.79 -10.10
C ALA A 562 -3.78 4.67 -9.08
N PRO A 563 -4.20 4.80 -7.82
CA PRO A 563 -3.95 3.78 -6.80
C PRO A 563 -4.59 2.44 -7.22
N GLY A 564 -3.83 1.34 -7.07
CA GLY A 564 -4.29 0.01 -7.48
C GLY A 564 -4.21 -0.27 -8.98
N LEU A 565 -3.61 0.63 -9.77
CA LEU A 565 -3.32 0.40 -11.18
C LEU A 565 -2.42 -0.83 -11.37
N PHE A 566 -1.39 -0.97 -10.55
CA PHE A 566 -0.48 -2.13 -10.53
C PHE A 566 -0.52 -2.84 -9.17
N ASP A 567 -0.47 -4.18 -9.21
CA ASP A 567 -0.47 -5.08 -8.05
C ASP A 567 0.95 -5.54 -7.68
N GLY A 568 1.96 -5.17 -8.45
CA GLY A 568 3.33 -5.59 -8.24
C GLY A 568 4.31 -4.99 -9.24
N ILE A 569 5.57 -5.34 -9.03
CA ILE A 569 6.72 -4.87 -9.82
C ILE A 569 7.48 -6.08 -10.36
N ASN A 570 7.84 -6.04 -11.64
CA ASN A 570 8.83 -6.89 -12.28
C ASN A 570 10.12 -6.07 -12.48
N ILE A 571 11.26 -6.61 -12.04
CA ILE A 571 12.58 -6.04 -12.30
C ILE A 571 13.17 -6.71 -13.53
N ASP A 572 13.27 -5.98 -14.63
CA ASP A 572 13.77 -6.49 -15.90
C ASP A 572 15.15 -5.89 -16.18
N TRP A 573 16.15 -6.43 -15.47
CA TRP A 573 17.55 -6.08 -15.67
C TRP A 573 18.16 -7.13 -16.58
N GLU A 574 18.44 -6.76 -17.84
CA GLU A 574 19.00 -7.68 -18.84
C GLU A 574 20.48 -7.37 -19.20
N PHE A 575 21.47 -8.09 -18.68
CA PHE A 575 21.39 -9.00 -17.53
C PHE A 575 22.47 -8.65 -16.49
N PRO A 576 22.28 -8.98 -15.19
CA PRO A 576 23.32 -8.77 -14.18
C PRO A 576 24.55 -9.59 -14.52
N THR A 577 25.71 -8.94 -14.53
CA THR A 577 27.00 -9.61 -14.75
C THR A 577 27.54 -10.20 -13.44
N PRO A 578 28.64 -10.98 -13.45
CA PRO A 578 29.22 -11.50 -12.21
C PRO A 578 29.53 -10.41 -11.16
N THR A 579 29.86 -9.18 -11.59
CA THR A 579 30.10 -8.06 -10.68
C THR A 579 28.84 -7.51 -10.02
N ASP A 580 27.67 -7.80 -10.58
CA ASP A 580 26.37 -7.33 -10.10
C ASP A 580 25.69 -8.33 -9.17
N THR A 581 26.07 -9.62 -9.19
CA THR A 581 25.46 -10.74 -8.44
C THR A 581 24.93 -10.35 -7.05
N THR A 582 25.81 -9.88 -6.16
CA THR A 582 25.44 -9.52 -4.77
C THR A 582 24.55 -8.29 -4.71
N ASN A 583 24.79 -7.31 -5.57
CA ASN A 583 24.04 -6.07 -5.61
C ASN A 583 22.62 -6.29 -6.14
N PHE A 584 22.43 -7.23 -7.06
CA PHE A 584 21.12 -7.62 -7.57
C PHE A 584 20.26 -8.25 -6.47
N THR A 585 20.78 -9.23 -5.72
CA THR A 585 20.09 -9.78 -4.53
C THR A 585 19.75 -8.70 -3.51
N ALA A 586 20.69 -7.79 -3.24
CA ALA A 586 20.47 -6.68 -2.32
C ALA A 586 19.38 -5.71 -2.81
N LEU A 587 19.27 -5.50 -4.13
CA LEU A 587 18.22 -4.67 -4.74
C LEU A 587 16.84 -5.32 -4.55
N LEU A 588 16.69 -6.59 -4.91
CA LEU A 588 15.42 -7.31 -4.71
C LEU A 588 15.02 -7.37 -3.23
N THR A 589 15.99 -7.55 -2.33
CA THR A 589 15.75 -7.52 -0.88
C THR A 589 15.19 -6.18 -0.43
N GLU A 590 15.69 -5.07 -0.97
CA GLU A 590 15.20 -3.74 -0.64
C GLU A 590 13.79 -3.47 -1.19
N PHE A 591 13.50 -3.88 -2.44
CA PHE A 591 12.14 -3.84 -2.97
C PHE A 591 11.16 -4.65 -2.11
N ARG A 592 11.52 -5.89 -1.76
CA ARG A 592 10.69 -6.74 -0.90
C ARG A 592 10.44 -6.11 0.46
N ARG A 593 11.47 -5.54 1.09
CA ARG A 593 11.35 -4.85 2.40
C ARG A 593 10.32 -3.73 2.35
N GLN A 594 10.37 -2.88 1.31
CA GLN A 594 9.45 -1.74 1.18
C GLN A 594 8.01 -2.19 0.84
N LEU A 595 7.85 -3.18 -0.04
CA LEU A 595 6.52 -3.75 -0.36
C LEU A 595 5.87 -4.43 0.85
N THR A 596 6.66 -5.14 1.67
CA THR A 596 6.18 -5.72 2.93
C THR A 596 5.78 -4.64 3.94
N ALA A 597 6.54 -3.55 4.05
CA ALA A 597 6.16 -2.42 4.90
C ALA A 597 4.85 -1.77 4.43
N LEU A 598 4.66 -1.64 3.11
CA LEU A 598 3.41 -1.14 2.53
C LEU A 598 2.24 -2.11 2.73
N THR A 599 2.49 -3.42 2.71
CA THR A 599 1.49 -4.44 3.03
C THR A 599 0.97 -4.27 4.46
N ALA A 600 1.85 -4.00 5.42
CA ALA A 600 1.47 -3.80 6.82
C ALA A 600 0.58 -2.56 7.05
N THR A 601 0.71 -1.51 6.21
CA THR A 601 -0.08 -0.28 6.34
C THR A 601 -1.35 -0.28 5.51
N THR A 602 -1.36 -0.99 4.37
CA THR A 602 -2.50 -0.99 3.42
C THR A 602 -3.38 -2.23 3.55
N GLY A 603 -2.87 -3.32 4.15
CA GLY A 603 -3.50 -4.63 4.16
C GLY A 603 -3.50 -5.34 2.80
N LYS A 604 -2.87 -4.78 1.75
CA LYS A 604 -2.76 -5.38 0.42
C LYS A 604 -1.42 -6.08 0.25
N THR A 605 -1.43 -7.27 -0.32
CA THR A 605 -0.21 -7.96 -0.75
C THR A 605 0.21 -7.47 -2.13
N TYR A 606 1.50 -7.19 -2.30
CA TYR A 606 2.09 -6.76 -3.55
C TYR A 606 3.11 -7.78 -4.07
N GLN A 607 3.07 -8.06 -5.37
CA GLN A 607 3.97 -9.01 -6.00
C GLN A 607 5.31 -8.34 -6.35
N LEU A 608 6.41 -9.08 -6.15
CA LEU A 608 7.73 -8.78 -6.69
C LEU A 608 8.20 -9.97 -7.50
N THR A 609 8.59 -9.70 -8.73
CA THR A 609 9.16 -10.67 -9.66
C THR A 609 10.33 -10.01 -10.40
N PHE A 610 11.07 -10.76 -11.19
CA PHE A 610 12.13 -10.26 -12.04
C PHE A 610 12.25 -11.13 -13.27
N ASP A 611 12.79 -10.53 -14.34
CA ASP A 611 13.15 -11.25 -15.55
C ASP A 611 14.56 -11.80 -15.45
N ALA A 612 14.71 -13.08 -15.78
CA ALA A 612 15.90 -13.85 -15.50
C ALA A 612 16.46 -14.52 -16.75
N PRO A 613 17.80 -14.55 -16.89
CA PRO A 613 18.45 -15.08 -18.08
C PRO A 613 18.19 -16.57 -18.24
N ALA A 614 17.90 -16.99 -19.46
CA ALA A 614 17.63 -18.39 -19.76
C ALA A 614 18.86 -19.19 -20.18
N GLY A 615 19.92 -18.53 -20.64
CA GLY A 615 21.19 -19.15 -21.02
C GLY A 615 22.32 -18.93 -20.01
N PRO A 616 23.41 -19.72 -20.10
CA PRO A 616 24.63 -19.44 -19.36
C PRO A 616 25.30 -18.18 -19.90
N SER A 617 26.16 -17.57 -19.09
CA SER A 617 27.01 -16.47 -19.53
C SER A 617 28.07 -16.95 -20.51
N ASP A 618 28.40 -16.10 -21.49
CA ASP A 618 29.48 -16.33 -22.44
C ASP A 618 30.27 -15.03 -22.74
N ALA A 619 31.19 -15.09 -23.72
CA ALA A 619 32.05 -13.97 -24.06
C ALA A 619 31.31 -12.78 -24.70
N ASN A 620 30.15 -13.02 -25.32
CA ASN A 620 29.33 -12.03 -26.00
C ASN A 620 28.14 -11.57 -25.13
N ASN A 621 27.66 -12.44 -24.24
CA ASN A 621 26.65 -12.15 -23.24
C ASN A 621 27.16 -12.52 -21.83
N PRO A 622 27.81 -11.58 -21.12
CA PRO A 622 28.40 -11.86 -19.82
C PRO A 622 27.37 -11.99 -18.69
N GLY A 623 26.07 -11.81 -18.94
CA GLY A 623 25.00 -12.01 -17.96
C GLY A 623 24.20 -13.28 -18.28
N GLY A 624 24.22 -14.25 -17.37
CA GLY A 624 23.58 -15.56 -17.54
C GLY A 624 22.99 -16.07 -16.23
N PHE A 625 22.32 -17.22 -16.26
CA PHE A 625 21.74 -17.79 -15.02
C PHE A 625 22.82 -18.13 -13.97
N ASP A 626 24.07 -18.28 -14.39
CA ASP A 626 25.24 -18.54 -13.56
C ASP A 626 25.84 -17.27 -12.93
N THR A 627 25.33 -16.08 -13.26
CA THR A 627 25.81 -14.78 -12.78
C THR A 627 24.85 -14.10 -11.80
N ILE A 628 23.79 -14.80 -11.37
CA ILE A 628 22.88 -14.35 -10.31
C ILE A 628 22.91 -15.30 -9.11
N ASP A 629 22.70 -14.76 -7.91
CA ASP A 629 22.49 -15.56 -6.71
C ASP A 629 21.05 -16.10 -6.71
N ILE A 630 20.86 -17.25 -7.37
CA ILE A 630 19.55 -17.87 -7.56
C ILE A 630 18.79 -18.07 -6.23
N PRO A 631 19.35 -18.72 -5.19
CA PRO A 631 18.62 -18.87 -3.93
C PRO A 631 18.22 -17.54 -3.30
N GLY A 632 19.13 -16.55 -3.28
CA GLY A 632 18.86 -15.24 -2.68
C GLY A 632 17.80 -14.44 -3.43
N THR A 633 17.88 -14.39 -4.76
CA THR A 633 16.92 -13.66 -5.62
C THR A 633 15.52 -14.29 -5.61
N PHE A 634 15.42 -15.62 -5.67
CA PHE A 634 14.13 -16.34 -5.60
C PHE A 634 13.51 -16.29 -4.20
N ALA A 635 14.29 -16.13 -3.13
CA ALA A 635 13.75 -15.91 -1.80
C ALA A 635 12.98 -14.59 -1.69
N GLN A 636 13.36 -13.57 -2.48
CA GLN A 636 12.69 -12.26 -2.47
C GLN A 636 11.50 -12.18 -3.44
N SER A 637 11.35 -13.12 -4.36
CA SER A 637 10.39 -13.04 -5.47
C SER A 637 9.18 -13.95 -5.26
N ASP A 638 8.00 -13.54 -5.70
CA ASP A 638 6.79 -14.38 -5.66
C ASP A 638 6.91 -15.50 -6.70
N PHE A 639 7.33 -15.13 -7.91
CA PHE A 639 7.73 -16.00 -9.02
C PHE A 639 8.72 -15.24 -9.90
N VAL A 640 9.32 -15.90 -10.88
CA VAL A 640 10.35 -15.33 -11.78
C VAL A 640 9.93 -15.62 -13.23
N THR A 641 10.05 -14.61 -14.10
CA THR A 641 9.87 -14.75 -15.55
C THR A 641 11.21 -15.15 -16.15
N ILE A 642 11.26 -16.26 -16.87
CA ILE A 642 12.48 -16.80 -17.47
C ILE A 642 12.22 -17.03 -18.95
N ASP A 643 13.01 -16.35 -19.78
CA ASP A 643 12.84 -16.30 -21.23
C ASP A 643 13.04 -17.67 -21.88
N GLY A 644 11.96 -18.42 -22.11
CA GLY A 644 12.00 -19.69 -22.83
C GLY A 644 12.22 -19.54 -24.34
N TYR A 645 13.00 -18.56 -24.77
CA TYR A 645 13.24 -18.15 -26.14
C TYR A 645 14.58 -17.41 -26.27
N ASN A 646 14.92 -16.95 -27.49
CA ASN A 646 16.20 -16.29 -27.80
C ASN A 646 17.43 -17.20 -27.61
N TYR A 647 17.27 -18.52 -27.70
CA TYR A 647 18.40 -19.45 -27.73
C TYR A 647 19.17 -19.41 -29.08
N ALA A 648 18.51 -18.91 -30.12
CA ALA A 648 19.07 -18.58 -31.43
C ALA A 648 18.34 -17.34 -31.99
N GLY A 649 19.00 -16.53 -32.82
CA GLY A 649 18.45 -15.24 -33.21
C GLY A 649 19.16 -14.48 -34.33
N ASP A 650 18.78 -13.21 -34.49
CA ASP A 650 19.23 -12.31 -35.56
C ASP A 650 20.68 -11.79 -35.39
N TRP A 651 21.34 -12.12 -34.27
CA TRP A 651 22.75 -11.83 -34.03
C TRP A 651 23.70 -12.86 -34.68
N GLU A 652 23.17 -13.92 -35.27
CA GLU A 652 23.96 -14.96 -35.95
C GLU A 652 23.39 -15.31 -37.34
N LEU A 653 24.19 -15.99 -38.16
CA LEU A 653 23.79 -16.47 -39.49
C LEU A 653 23.56 -17.99 -39.55
N ALA A 654 23.91 -18.70 -38.47
CA ALA A 654 23.55 -20.10 -38.33
C ALA A 654 22.06 -20.15 -38.00
N THR A 655 21.29 -20.87 -38.81
CA THR A 655 19.87 -21.10 -38.55
C THR A 655 19.72 -22.16 -37.46
N ASN A 656 18.93 -21.85 -36.44
CA ASN A 656 18.69 -22.76 -35.33
C ASN A 656 17.36 -22.45 -34.64
N ASP A 657 16.93 -23.37 -33.77
CA ASP A 657 15.70 -23.26 -33.01
C ASP A 657 15.80 -22.14 -31.98
N ALA A 658 14.89 -21.16 -32.05
CA ALA A 658 14.88 -20.01 -31.15
C ALA A 658 14.31 -20.32 -29.76
N SER A 659 13.52 -21.39 -29.63
CA SER A 659 12.84 -21.77 -28.38
C SER A 659 12.64 -23.29 -28.18
N PRO A 660 13.64 -24.17 -28.42
CA PRO A 660 13.45 -25.61 -28.29
C PRO A 660 13.29 -26.04 -26.82
N ILE A 661 12.46 -27.05 -26.54
CA ILE A 661 12.49 -27.69 -25.20
C ILE A 661 13.75 -28.50 -25.04
N TYR A 662 14.01 -29.42 -25.96
CA TYR A 662 15.03 -30.44 -25.82
C TYR A 662 16.19 -30.23 -26.77
N ASP A 663 17.35 -30.71 -26.32
CA ASP A 663 18.57 -30.78 -27.10
C ASP A 663 18.54 -32.01 -28.05
N ASP A 664 19.30 -31.96 -29.15
CA ASP A 664 19.39 -33.06 -30.12
C ASP A 664 20.81 -33.17 -30.71
N ALA A 665 21.21 -34.38 -31.10
CA ALA A 665 22.52 -34.62 -31.72
C ALA A 665 22.73 -33.88 -33.05
N ALA A 666 21.64 -33.55 -33.76
CA ALA A 666 21.67 -32.79 -34.99
C ALA A 666 21.78 -31.27 -34.76
N ASP A 667 21.60 -30.79 -33.52
CA ASP A 667 21.71 -29.38 -33.15
C ASP A 667 23.17 -28.88 -33.26
N PRO A 668 23.45 -27.81 -34.02
CA PRO A 668 24.73 -27.12 -33.97
C PRO A 668 25.12 -26.59 -32.57
N LEU A 669 24.14 -26.32 -31.71
CA LEU A 669 24.30 -25.85 -30.33
C LEU A 669 24.22 -26.99 -29.29
N ASN A 670 24.28 -28.25 -29.71
CA ASN A 670 24.20 -29.39 -28.80
C ASN A 670 25.22 -29.30 -27.64
N GLY A 671 24.74 -29.49 -26.42
CA GLY A 671 25.54 -29.52 -25.21
C GLY A 671 25.98 -28.16 -24.69
N THR A 672 25.51 -27.07 -25.30
CA THR A 672 25.78 -25.69 -24.83
C THR A 672 24.89 -25.27 -23.67
N GLY A 673 23.78 -25.99 -23.43
CA GLY A 673 22.79 -25.64 -22.41
C GLY A 673 21.73 -24.63 -22.90
N ASN A 674 21.70 -24.32 -24.19
CA ASN A 674 20.76 -23.38 -24.81
C ASN A 674 19.42 -24.06 -25.19
N THR A 675 18.74 -24.64 -24.21
CA THR A 675 17.41 -25.23 -24.37
C THR A 675 16.57 -25.01 -23.11
N ILE A 676 15.24 -25.01 -23.24
CA ILE A 676 14.35 -24.77 -22.09
C ILE A 676 14.53 -25.85 -21.00
N ASP A 677 14.70 -27.12 -21.37
CA ASP A 677 14.92 -28.21 -20.42
C ASP A 677 16.22 -28.02 -19.62
N ALA A 678 17.32 -27.64 -20.29
CA ALA A 678 18.58 -27.33 -19.62
C ALA A 678 18.44 -26.15 -18.64
N THR A 679 17.76 -25.08 -19.05
CA THR A 679 17.47 -23.91 -18.19
C THR A 679 16.65 -24.30 -16.96
N VAL A 680 15.53 -25.01 -17.16
CA VAL A 680 14.67 -25.48 -16.06
C VAL A 680 15.47 -26.33 -15.08
N ASN A 681 16.23 -27.30 -15.59
CA ASN A 681 17.04 -28.19 -14.76
C ASN A 681 18.11 -27.43 -13.99
N TYR A 682 18.72 -26.39 -14.57
CA TYR A 682 19.69 -25.55 -13.87
C TYR A 682 19.08 -24.84 -12.66
N TYR A 683 17.95 -24.14 -12.84
CA TYR A 683 17.27 -23.44 -11.75
C TYR A 683 16.80 -24.40 -10.65
N LEU A 684 16.18 -25.52 -11.01
CA LEU A 684 15.72 -26.52 -10.04
C LEU A 684 16.88 -27.14 -9.26
N ALA A 685 18.02 -27.43 -9.92
CA ALA A 685 19.22 -27.95 -9.26
C ALA A 685 19.83 -26.96 -8.26
N LYS A 686 19.55 -25.66 -8.39
CA LYS A 686 19.95 -24.60 -7.45
C LYS A 686 18.96 -24.40 -6.30
N GLY A 687 17.93 -25.23 -6.21
CA GLY A 687 16.95 -25.20 -5.12
C GLY A 687 15.79 -24.25 -5.34
N VAL A 688 15.57 -23.78 -6.58
CA VAL A 688 14.35 -23.03 -6.92
C VAL A 688 13.13 -23.92 -6.70
N PRO A 689 12.15 -23.47 -5.90
CA PRO A 689 10.86 -24.15 -5.86
C PRO A 689 10.21 -24.08 -7.25
N ALA A 690 9.88 -25.24 -7.82
CA ALA A 690 9.37 -25.35 -9.19
C ALA A 690 8.22 -24.38 -9.50
N TYR A 691 7.30 -24.20 -8.55
CA TYR A 691 6.16 -23.29 -8.69
C TYR A 691 6.52 -21.80 -8.85
N LYS A 692 7.79 -21.40 -8.60
CA LYS A 692 8.27 -20.03 -8.84
C LYS A 692 8.82 -19.82 -10.25
N TYR A 693 9.08 -20.89 -11.00
CA TYR A 693 9.57 -20.80 -12.38
C TYR A 693 8.39 -20.55 -13.33
N THR A 694 8.43 -19.48 -14.11
CA THR A 694 7.44 -19.18 -15.15
C THR A 694 8.13 -19.14 -16.51
N MET A 695 7.68 -19.97 -17.44
CA MET A 695 8.29 -20.13 -18.76
C MET A 695 7.83 -19.05 -19.74
N GLY A 696 8.77 -18.35 -20.37
CA GLY A 696 8.50 -17.40 -21.44
C GLY A 696 8.23 -18.07 -22.79
N PHE A 697 7.35 -17.45 -23.59
CA PHE A 697 6.98 -17.90 -24.94
C PHE A 697 7.03 -16.73 -25.93
N PRO A 698 7.71 -16.86 -27.08
CA PRO A 698 7.77 -15.80 -28.07
C PRO A 698 6.51 -15.84 -28.95
N ALA A 699 5.81 -14.72 -29.06
CA ALA A 699 4.80 -14.48 -30.09
C ALA A 699 5.43 -13.89 -31.38
N TYR A 700 6.69 -14.21 -31.62
CA TYR A 700 7.48 -13.83 -32.79
C TYR A 700 8.43 -14.97 -33.15
N GLY A 701 9.11 -14.85 -34.28
CA GLY A 701 10.13 -15.79 -34.71
C GLY A 701 11.41 -15.12 -35.19
N ALA A 702 12.53 -15.81 -35.01
CA ALA A 702 13.82 -15.47 -35.59
C ALA A 702 13.91 -15.98 -37.03
N GLY A 703 14.50 -15.21 -37.94
CA GLY A 703 14.46 -15.52 -39.37
C GLY A 703 15.73 -15.18 -40.13
N TRP A 704 16.03 -16.03 -41.11
CA TRP A 704 17.24 -15.97 -41.93
C TRP A 704 16.94 -16.23 -43.40
N THR A 705 17.81 -15.76 -44.29
CA THR A 705 17.60 -15.88 -45.74
C THR A 705 18.86 -16.10 -46.58
N GLY A 706 18.68 -16.82 -47.67
CA GLY A 706 19.67 -17.06 -48.73
C GLY A 706 20.71 -18.12 -48.37
N GLY A 707 21.05 -18.97 -49.33
CA GLY A 707 21.96 -20.12 -49.13
C GLY A 707 21.28 -21.34 -48.48
N LEU A 708 20.00 -21.22 -48.12
CA LEU A 708 19.23 -22.25 -47.43
C LEU A 708 18.51 -23.18 -48.41
N ASN A 709 18.36 -24.44 -48.01
CA ASN A 709 17.53 -25.43 -48.71
C ASN A 709 16.60 -26.17 -47.73
N ASN A 710 15.73 -27.03 -48.25
CA ASN A 710 14.69 -27.68 -47.45
C ASN A 710 15.19 -28.82 -46.52
N THR A 711 16.49 -29.09 -46.48
CA THR A 711 17.06 -30.00 -45.47
C THR A 711 16.76 -29.43 -44.09
N ASN A 712 16.21 -30.25 -43.18
CA ASN A 712 15.75 -29.81 -41.85
C ASN A 712 14.85 -28.55 -41.89
N CYS A 713 14.08 -28.37 -42.96
CA CYS A 713 13.24 -27.18 -43.16
C CYS A 713 14.00 -25.84 -43.04
N GLY A 714 15.23 -25.78 -43.54
CA GLY A 714 16.03 -24.55 -43.48
C GLY A 714 16.80 -24.36 -42.18
N GLU A 715 16.58 -25.21 -41.17
CA GLU A 715 17.32 -25.19 -39.90
C GLU A 715 18.68 -25.89 -40.00
N TYR A 716 19.58 -25.55 -39.07
CA TYR A 716 20.94 -26.09 -38.91
C TYR A 716 21.81 -25.90 -40.15
N GLN A 717 21.66 -24.74 -40.78
CA GLN A 717 22.37 -24.32 -41.99
C GLN A 717 23.00 -22.94 -41.76
N ASN A 718 23.87 -22.50 -42.68
CA ASN A 718 24.38 -21.14 -42.67
C ASN A 718 23.68 -20.31 -43.75
N ALA A 719 22.95 -19.30 -43.30
CA ALA A 719 22.34 -18.32 -44.17
C ALA A 719 23.36 -17.28 -44.66
N THR A 720 22.99 -16.55 -45.71
CA THR A 720 23.79 -15.42 -46.22
C THR A 720 23.45 -14.09 -45.56
N ALA A 721 22.27 -13.99 -44.94
CA ALA A 721 21.78 -12.82 -44.22
C ALA A 721 20.66 -13.21 -43.25
N VAL A 722 20.37 -12.34 -42.28
CA VAL A 722 19.08 -12.37 -41.56
C VAL A 722 17.94 -11.98 -42.50
N SER A 723 16.71 -12.45 -42.21
CA SER A 723 15.55 -12.13 -43.05
C SER A 723 15.29 -10.62 -43.06
N PRO A 724 14.96 -10.01 -44.22
CA PRO A 724 14.38 -8.66 -44.23
C PRO A 724 13.05 -8.64 -43.49
N VAL A 725 12.63 -7.45 -43.02
CA VAL A 725 11.27 -7.23 -42.48
C VAL A 725 10.22 -7.65 -43.51
N PRO A 726 9.36 -8.64 -43.22
CA PRO A 726 8.28 -9.05 -44.13
C PRO A 726 7.14 -8.01 -44.16
N ASN A 727 6.31 -8.07 -45.19
CA ASN A 727 5.02 -7.41 -45.15
C ASN A 727 4.08 -8.18 -44.21
N ALA A 728 3.27 -7.48 -43.42
CA ALA A 728 2.36 -8.07 -42.43
C ALA A 728 1.32 -9.03 -43.05
N ASN A 729 1.00 -8.85 -44.33
CA ASN A 729 0.12 -9.75 -45.09
C ASN A 729 0.82 -11.05 -45.56
N GLY A 730 2.09 -11.24 -45.24
CA GLY A 730 2.91 -12.39 -45.64
C GLY A 730 3.34 -12.38 -47.12
N ALA A 731 3.08 -11.32 -47.88
CA ALA A 731 3.39 -11.26 -49.31
C ALA A 731 4.55 -10.28 -49.58
N GLY A 732 5.75 -10.82 -49.77
CA GLY A 732 6.96 -10.05 -50.05
C GLY A 732 7.56 -9.38 -48.81
N VAL A 733 8.52 -8.49 -49.05
CA VAL A 733 9.30 -7.81 -48.01
C VAL A 733 9.00 -6.30 -48.01
N CYS A 734 9.15 -5.70 -46.83
CA CYS A 734 9.03 -4.26 -46.64
C CYS A 734 10.18 -3.54 -47.36
N SER A 735 9.87 -2.72 -48.36
CA SER A 735 10.88 -2.06 -49.20
C SER A 735 11.37 -0.71 -48.67
N THR A 736 10.60 -0.06 -47.80
CA THR A 736 10.88 1.28 -47.24
C THR A 736 10.30 1.40 -45.85
N GLY A 737 10.93 2.17 -44.96
CA GLY A 737 10.35 2.48 -43.65
C GLY A 737 10.20 1.28 -42.72
N ASN A 738 11.17 0.36 -42.77
CA ASN A 738 11.23 -0.83 -41.93
C ASN A 738 11.89 -0.55 -40.57
N ASN A 739 11.68 0.62 -39.98
CA ASN A 739 12.22 0.99 -38.68
C ASN A 739 11.21 1.84 -37.90
N GLN A 740 11.33 1.83 -36.57
CA GLN A 740 10.38 2.51 -35.68
C GLN A 740 10.31 4.03 -35.89
N SER A 741 11.38 4.67 -36.35
CA SER A 741 11.44 6.13 -36.54
C SER A 741 10.71 6.63 -37.80
N SER A 742 10.49 5.74 -38.78
CA SER A 742 9.81 6.08 -40.02
C SER A 742 9.07 4.85 -40.57
N PRO A 743 8.07 4.34 -39.84
CA PRO A 743 7.39 3.11 -40.20
C PRO A 743 6.54 3.28 -41.46
N ALA A 744 6.63 2.35 -42.41
CA ALA A 744 5.77 2.33 -43.59
C ALA A 744 4.57 1.39 -43.39
N ALA A 745 3.40 1.81 -43.86
CA ALA A 745 2.18 1.03 -43.73
C ALA A 745 2.30 -0.35 -44.41
N GLY A 746 1.83 -1.40 -43.72
CA GLY A 746 1.77 -2.76 -44.24
C GLY A 746 3.01 -3.61 -43.96
N CYS A 747 4.07 -3.04 -43.38
CA CYS A 747 5.22 -3.80 -42.89
C CYS A 747 4.89 -4.48 -41.55
N ASP A 748 5.55 -5.60 -41.27
CA ASP A 748 5.47 -6.26 -39.96
C ASP A 748 5.74 -5.28 -38.82
N THR A 749 5.00 -5.44 -37.72
CA THR A 749 4.95 -4.47 -36.63
C THR A 749 6.15 -4.49 -35.68
N LEU A 750 7.04 -5.48 -35.77
CA LEU A 750 8.33 -5.43 -35.06
C LEU A 750 9.29 -4.47 -35.73
N LEU A 751 9.22 -4.33 -37.07
CA LEU A 751 10.10 -3.46 -37.86
C LEU A 751 11.59 -3.74 -37.60
N THR A 752 11.95 -5.01 -37.43
CA THR A 752 13.32 -5.47 -37.15
C THR A 752 13.70 -6.56 -38.15
N ASN A 753 14.81 -6.36 -38.87
CA ASN A 753 15.36 -7.42 -39.71
C ASN A 753 15.73 -8.61 -38.82
N GLY A 754 15.48 -9.82 -39.32
CA GLY A 754 15.73 -11.05 -38.60
C GLY A 754 14.57 -11.49 -37.70
N LEU A 755 13.52 -10.67 -37.56
CA LEU A 755 12.35 -11.01 -36.74
C LEU A 755 11.05 -10.84 -37.53
N ALA A 756 10.03 -11.61 -37.16
CA ALA A 756 8.66 -11.44 -37.62
C ALA A 756 7.66 -11.83 -36.53
N THR A 757 6.57 -11.08 -36.41
CA THR A 757 5.48 -11.44 -35.48
C THR A 757 4.86 -12.79 -35.85
N TYR A 758 4.32 -13.51 -34.87
CA TYR A 758 3.54 -14.73 -35.12
C TYR A 758 2.36 -14.44 -36.06
N GLY A 759 1.70 -13.29 -35.90
CA GLY A 759 0.66 -12.82 -36.82
C GLY A 759 1.13 -12.77 -38.28
N THR A 760 2.33 -12.25 -38.55
CA THR A 760 2.91 -12.25 -39.90
C THR A 760 3.34 -13.63 -40.36
N ILE A 761 3.98 -14.44 -39.51
CA ILE A 761 4.38 -15.82 -39.84
C ILE A 761 3.18 -16.66 -40.24
N LYS A 762 2.05 -16.53 -39.54
CA LYS A 762 0.80 -17.19 -39.90
C LYS A 762 0.32 -16.82 -41.31
N ASN A 763 0.49 -15.55 -41.71
CA ASN A 763 0.17 -15.12 -43.06
C ASN A 763 1.21 -15.61 -44.10
N LEU A 764 2.49 -15.73 -43.73
CA LEU A 764 3.54 -16.29 -44.59
C LEU A 764 3.24 -17.74 -44.99
N LEU A 765 2.63 -18.54 -44.10
CA LEU A 765 2.21 -19.92 -44.41
C LEU A 765 1.18 -20.00 -45.54
N SER A 766 0.44 -18.93 -45.79
CA SER A 766 -0.47 -18.83 -46.96
C SER A 766 0.23 -18.33 -48.23
N ASN A 767 1.51 -17.96 -48.14
CA ASN A 767 2.30 -17.29 -49.17
C ASN A 767 3.62 -18.02 -49.46
N GLY A 768 3.56 -19.35 -49.58
CA GLY A 768 4.67 -20.17 -50.05
C GLY A 768 5.63 -20.68 -48.96
N TYR A 769 5.38 -20.37 -47.69
CA TYR A 769 6.07 -21.01 -46.56
C TYR A 769 5.37 -22.30 -46.16
N THR A 770 6.15 -23.29 -45.72
CA THR A 770 5.66 -24.56 -45.17
C THR A 770 6.13 -24.68 -43.73
N ALA A 771 5.19 -24.94 -42.81
CA ALA A 771 5.51 -25.19 -41.40
C ALA A 771 6.09 -26.60 -41.21
N CYS A 772 7.06 -26.69 -40.31
CA CYS A 772 7.68 -27.93 -39.87
C CYS A 772 7.68 -27.97 -38.34
N TYR A 773 7.28 -29.10 -37.77
CA TYR A 773 7.30 -29.32 -36.33
C TYR A 773 8.24 -30.48 -36.02
N ASP A 774 9.30 -30.19 -35.27
CA ASP A 774 10.17 -31.21 -34.70
C ASP A 774 9.61 -31.64 -33.34
N SER A 775 9.04 -32.84 -33.30
CA SER A 775 8.49 -33.42 -32.07
C SER A 775 9.55 -33.89 -31.06
N THR A 776 10.80 -34.15 -31.48
CA THR A 776 11.85 -34.58 -30.54
C THR A 776 12.35 -33.40 -29.72
N ARG A 777 12.42 -32.22 -30.34
CA ARG A 777 12.86 -30.98 -29.71
C ARG A 777 11.72 -30.09 -29.21
N ILE A 778 10.51 -30.31 -29.72
CA ILE A 778 9.35 -29.43 -29.53
C ILE A 778 9.70 -28.03 -30.06
N ALA A 779 10.05 -27.97 -31.33
CA ALA A 779 10.41 -26.75 -32.03
C ALA A 779 9.68 -26.64 -33.36
N THR A 780 9.33 -25.42 -33.76
CA THR A 780 8.57 -25.15 -34.98
C THR A 780 9.35 -24.18 -35.88
N SER A 781 9.40 -24.48 -37.17
CA SER A 781 9.96 -23.59 -38.19
C SER A 781 9.05 -23.44 -39.41
N ALA A 782 9.25 -22.38 -40.19
CA ALA A 782 8.51 -22.11 -41.42
C ALA A 782 9.50 -21.78 -42.54
N PHE A 783 9.51 -22.60 -43.61
CA PHE A 783 10.48 -22.48 -44.69
C PHE A 783 9.85 -22.17 -46.05
N ASN A 784 10.47 -21.27 -46.79
CA ASN A 784 10.14 -20.98 -48.18
C ASN A 784 11.32 -21.32 -49.11
N PRO A 785 11.21 -22.36 -49.96
CA PRO A 785 12.30 -22.76 -50.84
C PRO A 785 12.59 -21.76 -51.98
N THR A 786 11.62 -20.90 -52.33
CA THR A 786 11.77 -19.92 -53.42
C THR A 786 12.62 -18.74 -52.97
N THR A 787 12.34 -18.21 -51.77
CA THR A 787 13.11 -17.11 -51.19
C THR A 787 14.31 -17.60 -50.40
N GLN A 788 14.40 -18.91 -50.13
CA GLN A 788 15.39 -19.54 -49.26
C GLN A 788 15.38 -18.90 -47.87
N THR A 789 14.18 -18.71 -47.32
CA THR A 789 13.96 -18.03 -46.03
C THR A 789 13.37 -19.02 -45.04
N VAL A 790 13.90 -19.04 -43.82
CA VAL A 790 13.37 -19.80 -42.68
C VAL A 790 13.01 -18.85 -41.54
N PHE A 791 11.97 -19.17 -40.79
CA PHE A 791 11.68 -18.59 -39.48
C PHE A 791 11.54 -19.69 -38.44
N SER A 792 12.26 -19.62 -37.32
CA SER A 792 12.05 -20.43 -36.12
C SER A 792 11.14 -19.68 -35.15
N TYR A 793 10.05 -20.32 -34.68
CA TYR A 793 8.99 -19.66 -33.91
C TYR A 793 8.20 -20.66 -33.07
N ASP A 794 7.28 -20.15 -32.24
CA ASP A 794 6.29 -20.98 -31.55
C ASP A 794 4.91 -20.91 -32.21
N ASP A 795 4.20 -22.03 -32.24
CA ASP A 795 2.81 -22.14 -32.70
C ASP A 795 1.91 -22.78 -31.65
N ALA A 796 0.61 -22.90 -31.92
CA ALA A 796 -0.31 -23.50 -30.95
C ALA A 796 0.07 -24.95 -30.55
N THR A 797 0.77 -25.68 -31.43
CA THR A 797 1.20 -27.06 -31.20
C THR A 797 2.36 -27.11 -30.22
N SER A 798 3.43 -26.34 -30.48
CA SER A 798 4.60 -26.28 -29.59
C SER A 798 4.22 -25.70 -28.22
N ILE A 799 3.37 -24.67 -28.18
CA ILE A 799 2.85 -24.09 -26.93
C ILE A 799 2.08 -25.12 -26.10
N ALA A 800 1.21 -25.93 -26.72
CA ALA A 800 0.46 -26.97 -26.00
C ALA A 800 1.38 -28.06 -25.42
N ALA A 801 2.43 -28.44 -26.16
CA ALA A 801 3.44 -29.38 -25.69
C ALA A 801 4.25 -28.81 -24.52
N LYS A 802 4.69 -27.54 -24.62
CA LYS A 802 5.38 -26.82 -23.54
C LYS A 802 4.50 -26.61 -22.30
N ALA A 803 3.20 -26.34 -22.47
CA ALA A 803 2.25 -26.31 -21.35
C ALA A 803 2.10 -27.67 -20.65
N THR A 804 2.22 -28.78 -21.39
CA THR A 804 2.27 -30.12 -20.82
C THR A 804 3.56 -30.33 -20.02
N TYR A 805 4.69 -29.86 -20.54
CA TYR A 805 5.98 -29.88 -19.84
C TYR A 805 5.92 -29.10 -18.51
N ILE A 806 5.35 -27.88 -18.51
CA ILE A 806 5.15 -27.05 -17.30
C ILE A 806 4.45 -27.85 -16.20
N LYS A 807 3.32 -28.50 -16.52
CA LYS A 807 2.55 -29.30 -15.56
C LYS A 807 3.31 -30.53 -15.10
N ALA A 808 4.02 -31.21 -16.00
CA ALA A 808 4.79 -32.41 -15.67
C ALA A 808 5.93 -32.12 -14.67
N HIS A 809 6.52 -30.92 -14.73
CA HIS A 809 7.60 -30.49 -13.85
C HIS A 809 7.13 -29.66 -12.64
N GLY A 810 5.81 -29.47 -12.48
CA GLY A 810 5.25 -28.66 -11.38
C GLY A 810 5.67 -27.19 -11.41
N LEU A 811 5.95 -26.65 -12.61
CA LEU A 811 6.37 -25.26 -12.78
C LEU A 811 5.19 -24.30 -12.51
N GLY A 812 5.50 -23.03 -12.24
CA GLY A 812 4.54 -22.01 -11.82
C GLY A 812 3.56 -21.53 -12.90
N GLY A 813 3.90 -21.73 -14.17
CA GLY A 813 3.07 -21.33 -15.31
C GLY A 813 3.91 -20.84 -16.49
N GLY A 814 3.31 -19.98 -17.31
CA GLY A 814 3.94 -19.41 -18.50
C GLY A 814 3.48 -17.98 -18.82
N TYR A 815 4.25 -17.27 -19.64
CA TYR A 815 3.89 -15.95 -20.17
C TYR A 815 4.27 -15.77 -21.63
N VAL A 816 3.55 -14.89 -22.34
CA VAL A 816 3.81 -14.59 -23.75
C VAL A 816 4.44 -13.21 -23.91
N TRP A 817 5.56 -13.14 -24.64
CA TRP A 817 6.18 -11.92 -25.14
C TRP A 817 6.02 -11.83 -26.67
N ALA A 818 5.29 -10.86 -27.23
CA ALA A 818 4.36 -9.94 -26.58
C ALA A 818 2.96 -10.07 -27.20
N VAL A 819 1.93 -9.68 -26.46
CA VAL A 819 0.52 -9.93 -26.84
C VAL A 819 0.09 -9.25 -28.15
N LYS A 820 0.81 -8.20 -28.58
CA LYS A 820 0.55 -7.52 -29.86
C LYS A 820 1.03 -8.34 -31.06
N ASP A 821 2.05 -9.18 -30.87
CA ASP A 821 2.71 -9.93 -31.93
C ASP A 821 2.02 -11.26 -32.23
N ASP A 822 1.11 -11.68 -31.34
CA ASP A 822 0.17 -12.76 -31.59
C ASP A 822 -0.78 -12.39 -32.76
N ASP A 823 -1.48 -13.39 -33.31
CA ASP A 823 -2.44 -13.14 -34.38
C ASP A 823 -3.70 -12.41 -33.85
N ALA A 824 -4.54 -11.94 -34.77
CA ALA A 824 -5.78 -11.24 -34.41
C ALA A 824 -6.72 -12.04 -33.50
N ASN A 825 -6.54 -13.37 -33.41
CA ASN A 825 -7.33 -14.25 -32.56
C ASN A 825 -6.69 -14.49 -31.19
N GLY A 826 -5.47 -14.04 -30.93
CA GLY A 826 -4.72 -14.33 -29.70
C GLY A 826 -4.41 -15.83 -29.56
N THR A 827 -4.00 -16.48 -30.66
CA THR A 827 -3.84 -17.93 -30.75
C THR A 827 -2.81 -18.45 -29.75
N ILE A 828 -1.63 -17.81 -29.64
CA ILE A 828 -0.54 -18.26 -28.76
C ILE A 828 -0.97 -18.16 -27.30
N VAL A 829 -1.51 -17.01 -26.88
CA VAL A 829 -1.94 -16.82 -25.48
C VAL A 829 -3.07 -17.79 -25.11
N LYS A 830 -4.02 -18.02 -26.02
CA LYS A 830 -5.12 -18.97 -25.77
C LYS A 830 -4.66 -20.42 -25.74
N ALA A 831 -3.69 -20.81 -26.57
CA ALA A 831 -3.12 -22.15 -26.54
C ALA A 831 -2.44 -22.41 -25.19
N LEU A 832 -1.67 -21.44 -24.68
CA LEU A 832 -1.06 -21.52 -23.36
C LEU A 832 -2.13 -21.66 -22.26
N ALA A 833 -3.14 -20.80 -22.28
CA ALA A 833 -4.22 -20.85 -21.29
C ALA A 833 -5.01 -22.17 -21.33
N ALA A 834 -5.29 -22.71 -22.51
CA ALA A 834 -5.95 -24.01 -22.66
C ALA A 834 -5.06 -25.16 -22.13
N GLY A 835 -3.75 -25.05 -22.29
CA GLY A 835 -2.79 -26.02 -21.77
C GLY A 835 -2.67 -26.00 -20.25
N LEU A 836 -2.72 -24.81 -19.64
CA LEU A 836 -2.49 -24.63 -18.20
C LEU A 836 -3.77 -24.65 -17.34
N ASN A 837 -4.95 -24.37 -17.93
CA ASN A 837 -6.23 -24.25 -17.22
C ASN A 837 -6.13 -23.35 -15.96
N PRO A 838 -5.76 -22.06 -16.14
CA PRO A 838 -5.56 -21.12 -15.04
C PRO A 838 -6.83 -20.81 -14.24
#